data_AF-A0A3M1CWI5-F1
#
_entry.id   AF-A0A3M1CWI5-F1
#
_cell.length_a   1.000
_cell.length_b   1.000
_cell.length_c   1.000
_cell.angle_alpha   90.00
_cell.angle_beta   90.00
_cell.angle_gamma   90.00
#
_symmetry.space_group_name_H-M   'P 1'
#
loop_
_entity.id
_entity.type
_entity.pdbx_description
1 polymer ?
#
loop_
_entity_poly.entity_id
_entity_poly.type
_entity_poly.pdbx_seq_one_letter_code
_entity_poly.pdbx_strand_id
1 'polypeptide(L)'
;RRRNSEAIEKIEAQGRLLENLKKSNAEYANRLKQLSENLQLVRLELQYYREKDSIQNRMIDILSREVEKILSGRRYRASLALVKLMEAARLRAKGDPLEYHLGRHMRWFRDALEKLEKKRPAGGERDGTGPERTEKEDKYPRGKGGWHRCPYNSPFYPLRKYVTGRDMKLVPRPERKALVQRLLGRKQKTLVSIVMPTWNRAEQISEAIESVRRQLYKNWELLVVDDGSTDATSKVVGAYAKCDSRIRYLPGEHRGVSEARNRGLKKSSGRIVAYLDSDNVWDDDFLLLMVNLLEDTGANAAYSALRRVDGRSGKQLEPRRRTFDITALKRNNYVDINCFVHTRRLVDELGGFDPSLKRWVDWDLILRYAEKEPLIELPIDASEYRVNPSINQITSTQSEAYKMVVLNKHIIDWEELVKRVSGAPEHDVAIVIPVYGQSELTAKCIESIFTNTSNRYRFEVIVVDNGSADDTRHVIEGLRDRHKSLRLVTNYENYGFALGCNIGASHATSRYLVFLNNDTEVQRGWLDELIGPLERDERIGCVGSMLVFPDGKVQSCGMVFSKKSKIPYHLYQGFPADDEAVNKPRFLQVVSAACISIRSTDFVEIGGFNPIYLNGCEDLELCFRIRHELDKLVLYNPRSTVIHHEGRTEGRGRAIMYNRELFVQRWGEKVQPDDEGIYCEDGFSVVEYAKPGSEPHGETAAYYARVERNFEACEVPYVPGIEKHDGQEGDQGITAMQNRT
;
A
#
# COMPACT_ATOMS: atom_id res chain seq x y z
N ARG A 1 -3.41 -52.90 47.92
CA ARG A 1 -2.63 -51.65 48.11
C ARG A 1 -1.69 -51.37 46.94
N ARG A 2 -0.76 -52.27 46.53
CA ARG A 2 0.07 -52.07 45.31
C ARG A 2 -0.71 -51.83 44.00
N ARG A 3 -1.83 -52.53 43.78
CA ARG A 3 -2.68 -52.35 42.57
C ARG A 3 -3.46 -51.01 42.51
N ASN A 4 -3.61 -50.28 43.63
CA ASN A 4 -4.31 -48.98 43.63
C ASN A 4 -3.37 -47.79 43.44
N SER A 5 -2.06 -47.95 43.68
CA SER A 5 -1.06 -46.91 43.40
C SER A 5 -0.79 -46.77 41.89
N GLU A 6 -0.75 -47.90 41.17
CA GLU A 6 -0.55 -47.92 39.71
C GLU A 6 -1.71 -47.29 38.91
N ALA A 7 -2.92 -47.30 39.47
CA ALA A 7 -4.09 -46.72 38.82
C ALA A 7 -4.12 -45.18 38.92
N ILE A 8 -3.65 -44.64 40.06
CA ILE A 8 -3.62 -43.19 40.30
C ILE A 8 -2.50 -42.53 39.48
N GLU A 9 -1.32 -43.15 39.38
CA GLU A 9 -0.22 -42.67 38.51
C GLU A 9 -0.63 -42.63 37.02
N LYS A 10 -1.42 -43.61 36.55
CA LYS A 10 -1.87 -43.65 35.15
C LYS A 10 -2.84 -42.52 34.80
N ILE A 11 -3.69 -42.10 35.73
CA ILE A 11 -4.68 -41.03 35.52
C ILE A 11 -3.99 -39.66 35.46
N GLU A 12 -3.00 -39.41 36.34
CA GLU A 12 -2.21 -38.17 36.29
C GLU A 12 -1.29 -38.08 35.06
N ALA A 13 -0.80 -39.22 34.56
CA ALA A 13 -0.03 -39.28 33.32
C ALA A 13 -0.87 -38.96 32.08
N GLN A 14 -2.15 -39.37 32.05
CA GLN A 14 -3.07 -39.07 30.95
C GLN A 14 -3.51 -37.61 30.92
N GLY A 15 -3.65 -36.95 32.09
CA GLY A 15 -3.90 -35.51 32.19
C GLY A 15 -2.79 -34.66 31.55
N ARG A 16 -1.52 -35.02 31.79
CA ARG A 16 -0.34 -34.37 31.19
C ARG A 16 -0.21 -34.61 29.68
N LEU A 17 -0.66 -35.77 29.19
CA LEU A 17 -0.62 -36.13 27.77
C LEU A 17 -1.63 -35.29 26.94
N LEU A 18 -2.80 -34.99 27.51
CA LEU A 18 -3.84 -34.19 26.85
C LEU A 18 -3.44 -32.72 26.69
N GLU A 19 -2.65 -32.19 27.63
CA GLU A 19 -2.11 -30.83 27.57
C GLU A 19 -1.01 -30.69 26.50
N ASN A 20 -0.18 -31.73 26.35
CA ASN A 20 0.86 -31.79 25.32
C ASN A 20 0.29 -32.00 23.90
N LEU A 21 -0.83 -32.72 23.75
CA LEU A 21 -1.53 -32.90 22.47
C LEU A 21 -2.17 -31.60 21.95
N LYS A 22 -2.55 -30.68 22.84
CA LYS A 22 -3.06 -29.35 22.44
C LYS A 22 -1.96 -28.42 21.90
N LYS A 23 -0.71 -28.55 22.35
CA LYS A 23 0.44 -27.78 21.83
C LYS A 23 0.93 -28.25 20.45
N SER A 24 0.77 -29.54 20.13
CA SER A 24 1.29 -30.16 18.88
C SER A 24 0.44 -29.88 17.62
N ASN A 25 -0.83 -29.50 17.76
CA ASN A 25 -1.72 -29.23 16.61
C ASN A 25 -1.48 -27.86 15.94
N ALA A 26 -0.76 -26.94 16.58
CA ALA A 26 -0.46 -25.61 16.04
C ALA A 26 0.68 -25.62 15.01
N GLU A 27 1.67 -26.51 15.17
CA GLU A 27 2.79 -26.65 14.23
C GLU A 27 2.40 -27.32 12.90
N TYR A 28 1.39 -28.20 12.92
CA TYR A 28 0.91 -28.91 11.73
C TYR A 28 0.17 -27.98 10.76
N ALA A 29 -0.57 -26.99 11.28
CA ALA A 29 -1.29 -26.00 10.48
C ALA A 29 -0.36 -24.99 9.80
N ASN A 30 0.73 -24.58 10.47
CA ASN A 30 1.73 -23.68 9.88
C ASN A 30 2.53 -24.35 8.76
N ARG A 31 2.85 -25.64 8.88
CA ARG A 31 3.58 -26.38 7.84
C ARG A 31 2.74 -26.59 6.57
N LEU A 32 1.42 -26.79 6.69
CA LEU A 32 0.52 -26.89 5.53
C LEU A 32 0.35 -25.57 4.78
N LYS A 33 0.39 -24.44 5.50
CA LYS A 33 0.32 -23.10 4.89
C LYS A 33 1.58 -22.78 4.08
N GLN A 34 2.75 -23.12 4.62
CA GLN A 34 4.03 -22.90 3.96
C GLN A 34 4.24 -23.81 2.73
N LEU A 35 3.69 -25.03 2.76
CA LEU A 35 3.64 -25.94 1.60
C LEU A 35 2.73 -25.41 0.48
N SER A 36 1.62 -24.74 0.80
CA SER A 36 0.73 -24.12 -0.18
C SER A 36 1.37 -22.93 -0.90
N GLU A 37 2.17 -22.14 -0.18
CA GLU A 37 2.84 -20.95 -0.71
C GLU A 37 4.00 -21.35 -1.65
N ASN A 38 4.78 -22.37 -1.30
CA ASN A 38 5.86 -22.90 -2.14
C ASN A 38 5.34 -23.56 -3.44
N LEU A 39 4.15 -24.19 -3.41
CA LEU A 39 3.51 -24.75 -4.60
C LEU A 39 3.04 -23.69 -5.61
N GLN A 40 2.81 -22.47 -5.13
CA GLN A 40 2.35 -21.35 -5.94
C GLN A 40 3.51 -20.70 -6.70
N LEU A 41 4.71 -20.69 -6.11
CA LEU A 41 5.96 -20.27 -6.77
C LEU A 41 6.35 -21.22 -7.90
N VAL A 42 6.24 -22.53 -7.68
CA VAL A 42 6.49 -23.54 -8.72
C VAL A 42 5.55 -23.37 -9.93
N ARG A 43 4.29 -22.97 -9.70
CA ARG A 43 3.33 -22.69 -10.79
C ARG A 43 3.73 -21.48 -11.64
N LEU A 44 4.31 -20.45 -11.01
CA LEU A 44 4.73 -19.22 -11.68
C LEU A 44 6.01 -19.43 -12.49
N GLU A 45 6.98 -20.17 -11.95
CA GLU A 45 8.16 -20.60 -12.72
C GLU A 45 7.76 -21.49 -13.90
N LEU A 46 6.81 -22.41 -13.73
CA LEU A 46 6.31 -23.26 -14.82
C LEU A 46 5.54 -22.48 -15.91
N GLN A 47 5.01 -21.30 -15.59
CA GLN A 47 4.35 -20.42 -16.55
C GLN A 47 5.36 -19.67 -17.42
N TYR A 48 6.54 -19.35 -16.89
CA TYR A 48 7.67 -18.76 -17.61
C TYR A 48 8.28 -19.73 -18.66
N TYR A 49 8.22 -21.03 -18.43
CA TYR A 49 8.74 -22.05 -19.37
C TYR A 49 7.77 -22.49 -20.48
N ARG A 50 6.58 -21.87 -20.61
CA ARG A 50 5.53 -22.27 -21.59
C ARG A 50 5.81 -21.90 -23.05
N GLU A 51 6.88 -21.17 -23.36
CA GLU A 51 7.12 -20.62 -24.71
C GLU A 51 8.09 -21.43 -25.60
N LYS A 52 8.52 -22.64 -25.21
CA LYS A 52 9.38 -23.49 -26.06
C LYS A 52 8.97 -24.98 -26.12
N ASP A 53 8.73 -25.42 -27.35
CA ASP A 53 8.71 -26.78 -27.93
C ASP A 53 7.84 -27.95 -27.39
N SER A 54 7.24 -28.66 -28.35
CA SER A 54 6.04 -29.51 -28.20
C SER A 54 6.23 -30.88 -27.50
N ILE A 55 7.46 -31.31 -27.23
CA ILE A 55 7.74 -32.57 -26.52
C ILE A 55 7.69 -32.37 -25.00
N GLN A 56 8.01 -31.17 -24.50
CA GLN A 56 7.85 -30.81 -23.08
C GLN A 56 6.38 -30.61 -22.68
N ASN A 57 5.54 -30.15 -23.62
CA ASN A 57 4.10 -29.95 -23.38
C ASN A 57 3.35 -31.24 -23.02
N ARG A 58 3.71 -32.39 -23.60
CA ARG A 58 3.11 -33.68 -23.20
C ARG A 58 3.54 -34.12 -21.80
N MET A 59 4.75 -33.78 -21.38
CA MET A 59 5.26 -34.14 -20.06
C MET A 59 4.66 -33.25 -18.95
N ILE A 60 4.49 -31.95 -19.24
CA ILE A 60 3.83 -30.97 -18.37
C ILE A 60 2.34 -31.30 -18.19
N ASP A 61 1.67 -31.75 -19.23
CA ASP A 61 0.24 -32.12 -19.16
C ASP A 61 0.01 -33.42 -18.36
N ILE A 62 0.93 -34.39 -18.47
CA ILE A 62 0.91 -35.62 -17.64
C ILE A 62 1.16 -35.29 -16.16
N LEU A 63 2.14 -34.43 -15.86
CA LEU A 63 2.46 -34.02 -14.49
C LEU A 63 1.34 -33.17 -13.86
N SER A 64 0.72 -32.28 -14.63
CA SER A 64 -0.38 -31.43 -14.16
C SER A 64 -1.63 -32.25 -13.80
N ARG A 65 -1.98 -33.26 -14.62
CA ARG A 65 -3.12 -34.15 -14.35
C ARG A 65 -2.92 -35.04 -13.11
N GLU A 66 -1.69 -35.46 -12.83
CA GLU A 66 -1.42 -36.24 -11.61
C GLU A 66 -1.38 -35.36 -10.34
N VAL A 67 -0.93 -34.11 -10.46
CA VAL A 67 -1.05 -33.13 -9.37
C VAL A 67 -2.52 -32.83 -9.04
N GLU A 68 -3.41 -32.74 -10.03
CA GLU A 68 -4.85 -32.60 -9.80
C GLU A 68 -5.48 -33.84 -9.13
N LYS A 69 -5.01 -35.05 -9.45
CA LYS A 69 -5.44 -36.29 -8.78
C LYS A 69 -4.97 -36.37 -7.32
N ILE A 70 -3.82 -35.77 -7.01
CA ILE A 70 -3.31 -35.62 -5.64
C ILE A 70 -4.16 -34.60 -4.85
N LEU A 71 -4.50 -33.47 -5.46
CA LEU A 71 -5.34 -32.42 -4.85
C LEU A 71 -6.80 -32.84 -4.63
N SER A 72 -7.28 -33.86 -5.35
CA SER A 72 -8.62 -34.44 -5.19
C SER A 72 -8.70 -35.59 -4.15
N GLY A 73 -7.63 -35.81 -3.37
CA GLY A 73 -7.72 -36.57 -2.12
C GLY A 73 -7.56 -38.09 -2.20
N ARG A 74 -6.95 -38.66 -3.26
CA ARG A 74 -6.62 -40.09 -3.30
C ARG A 74 -5.18 -40.36 -2.80
N ARG A 75 -5.08 -41.23 -1.78
CA ARG A 75 -3.92 -41.50 -0.90
C ARG A 75 -2.68 -42.13 -1.57
N TYR A 76 -1.50 -41.73 -1.07
CA TYR A 76 -0.15 -42.37 -0.98
C TYR A 76 0.45 -43.09 -2.21
N ARG A 77 -0.32 -43.86 -2.99
CA ARG A 77 0.17 -44.55 -4.20
C ARG A 77 0.55 -43.59 -5.34
N ALA A 78 -0.01 -42.38 -5.36
CA ALA A 78 0.32 -41.34 -6.34
C ALA A 78 1.76 -40.79 -6.18
N SER A 79 2.30 -40.81 -4.96
CA SER A 79 3.64 -40.28 -4.65
C SER A 79 4.78 -41.13 -5.22
N LEU A 80 4.60 -42.46 -5.33
CA LEU A 80 5.60 -43.37 -5.89
C LEU A 80 5.66 -43.27 -7.43
N ALA A 81 4.53 -42.97 -8.08
CA ALA A 81 4.44 -42.77 -9.52
C ALA A 81 5.16 -41.47 -9.93
N LEU A 82 5.05 -40.41 -9.12
CA LEU A 82 5.74 -39.14 -9.34
C LEU A 82 7.27 -39.28 -9.27
N VAL A 83 7.78 -40.04 -8.30
CA VAL A 83 9.22 -40.33 -8.18
C VAL A 83 9.74 -41.08 -9.41
N LYS A 84 9.02 -42.10 -9.89
CA LYS A 84 9.39 -42.84 -11.12
C LYS A 84 9.35 -41.95 -12.37
N LEU A 85 8.41 -41.02 -12.44
CA LEU A 85 8.29 -40.06 -13.55
C LEU A 85 9.43 -39.03 -13.53
N MET A 86 9.79 -38.51 -12.36
CA MET A 86 10.92 -37.59 -12.18
C MET A 86 12.26 -38.27 -12.46
N GLU A 87 12.39 -39.56 -12.11
CA GLU A 87 13.59 -40.36 -12.37
C GLU A 87 13.77 -40.65 -13.88
N ALA A 88 12.67 -40.94 -14.58
CA ALA A 88 12.66 -41.05 -16.03
C ALA A 88 12.96 -39.72 -16.74
N ALA A 89 12.46 -38.59 -16.21
CA ALA A 89 12.75 -37.25 -16.74
C ALA A 89 14.22 -36.85 -16.53
N ARG A 90 14.79 -37.14 -15.35
CA ARG A 90 16.22 -36.91 -15.07
C ARG A 90 17.14 -37.73 -15.98
N LEU A 91 16.83 -39.02 -16.21
CA LEU A 91 17.62 -39.87 -17.10
C LEU A 91 17.61 -39.38 -18.56
N ARG A 92 16.55 -38.69 -18.99
CA ARG A 92 16.44 -38.06 -20.32
C ARG A 92 17.09 -36.68 -20.41
N ALA A 93 17.31 -36.01 -19.28
CA ALA A 93 18.00 -34.72 -19.20
C ALA A 93 19.52 -34.85 -18.97
N LYS A 94 20.08 -36.05 -19.20
CA LYS A 94 21.48 -36.36 -18.85
C LYS A 94 22.46 -35.44 -19.60
N GLY A 95 23.26 -34.66 -18.87
CA GLY A 95 24.18 -33.66 -19.43
C GLY A 95 23.61 -32.25 -19.62
N ASP A 96 22.33 -32.02 -19.27
CA ASP A 96 21.68 -30.70 -19.25
C ASP A 96 21.71 -30.12 -17.82
N PRO A 97 21.85 -28.79 -17.62
CA PRO A 97 21.66 -28.14 -16.31
C PRO A 97 20.42 -28.62 -15.54
N LEU A 98 19.34 -28.98 -16.23
CA LEU A 98 18.12 -29.54 -15.63
C LEU A 98 18.36 -30.84 -14.84
N GLU A 99 19.37 -31.65 -15.19
CA GLU A 99 19.70 -32.90 -14.48
C GLU A 99 20.06 -32.62 -13.01
N TYR A 100 20.83 -31.55 -12.78
CA TYR A 100 21.27 -31.15 -11.44
C TYR A 100 20.10 -30.71 -10.57
N HIS A 101 19.20 -29.90 -11.12
CA HIS A 101 18.01 -29.41 -10.44
C HIS A 101 17.00 -30.55 -10.15
N LEU A 102 16.68 -31.39 -11.15
CA LEU A 102 15.82 -32.56 -10.98
C LEU A 102 16.41 -33.56 -9.96
N GLY A 103 17.73 -33.74 -9.97
CA GLY A 103 18.44 -34.56 -9.00
C GLY A 103 18.35 -34.03 -7.56
N ARG A 104 18.43 -32.71 -7.35
CA ARG A 104 18.31 -32.08 -6.02
C ARG A 104 16.88 -32.19 -5.48
N HIS A 105 15.88 -31.89 -6.31
CA HIS A 105 14.47 -31.99 -5.90
C HIS A 105 14.05 -33.44 -5.61
N MET A 106 14.53 -34.43 -6.37
CA MET A 106 14.25 -35.83 -6.09
C MET A 106 14.85 -36.30 -4.76
N ARG A 107 16.08 -35.92 -4.43
CA ARG A 107 16.71 -36.29 -3.14
C ARG A 107 15.90 -35.75 -1.97
N TRP A 108 15.51 -34.47 -2.06
CA TRP A 108 14.66 -33.85 -1.05
C TRP A 108 13.29 -34.55 -0.92
N PHE A 109 12.66 -34.91 -2.04
CA PHE A 109 11.36 -35.58 -2.07
C PHE A 109 11.42 -37.02 -1.53
N ARG A 110 12.50 -37.74 -1.81
CA ARG A 110 12.74 -39.11 -1.33
C ARG A 110 12.98 -39.13 0.19
N ASP A 111 13.76 -38.18 0.69
CA ASP A 111 13.95 -37.95 2.13
C ASP A 111 12.64 -37.59 2.85
N ALA A 112 11.79 -36.79 2.20
CA ALA A 112 10.49 -36.42 2.75
C ALA A 112 9.53 -37.62 2.83
N LEU A 113 9.56 -38.51 1.82
CA LEU A 113 8.76 -39.74 1.80
C LEU A 113 9.22 -40.77 2.83
N GLU A 114 10.53 -41.02 2.97
CA GLU A 114 11.06 -41.94 3.99
C GLU A 114 10.73 -41.46 5.42
N LYS A 115 10.75 -40.14 5.64
CA LYS A 115 10.36 -39.53 6.93
C LYS A 115 8.85 -39.64 7.21
N LEU A 116 8.02 -39.69 6.16
CA LEU A 116 6.58 -39.92 6.27
C LEU A 116 6.24 -41.39 6.51
N GLU A 117 6.99 -42.32 5.92
CA GLU A 117 6.78 -43.77 6.06
C GLU A 117 7.14 -44.28 7.47
N LYS A 118 8.18 -43.69 8.10
CA LYS A 118 8.57 -43.96 9.50
C LYS A 118 7.59 -43.43 10.56
N LYS A 119 6.55 -42.68 10.17
CA LYS A 119 5.55 -42.08 11.09
C LYS A 119 4.15 -42.68 10.98
N ARG A 120 4.00 -43.87 10.39
CA ARG A 120 2.71 -44.56 10.34
C ARG A 120 2.48 -45.36 11.64
N PRO A 121 1.39 -45.12 12.39
CA PRO A 121 0.96 -46.06 13.43
C PRO A 121 0.48 -47.35 12.76
N ALA A 122 0.86 -48.51 13.34
CA ALA A 122 0.29 -49.80 13.00
C ALA A 122 -1.22 -49.81 13.26
N GLY A 123 -1.96 -50.55 12.42
CA GLY A 123 -3.40 -50.48 12.29
C GLY A 123 -4.20 -50.79 13.57
N GLY A 124 -5.45 -50.33 13.57
CA GLY A 124 -6.48 -50.73 14.50
C GLY A 124 -7.85 -50.59 13.84
N GLU A 125 -8.57 -51.70 13.78
CA GLU A 125 -9.88 -51.91 13.17
C GLU A 125 -10.96 -51.00 13.78
N ARG A 126 -11.96 -50.63 12.96
CA ARG A 126 -13.21 -50.04 13.46
C ARG A 126 -14.20 -51.17 13.65
N ASP A 127 -14.60 -51.41 14.88
CA ASP A 127 -15.86 -52.07 15.18
C ASP A 127 -16.94 -51.04 15.47
N GLY A 128 -18.14 -51.35 14.99
CA GLY A 128 -19.29 -50.46 14.95
C GLY A 128 -19.95 -50.25 16.31
N THR A 129 -20.60 -49.10 16.44
CA THR A 129 -21.96 -48.90 16.99
C THR A 129 -22.21 -47.39 17.08
N GLY A 130 -23.23 -46.89 16.37
CA GLY A 130 -23.98 -45.70 16.82
C GLY A 130 -25.03 -46.14 17.86
N PRO A 131 -25.83 -45.24 18.47
CA PRO A 131 -26.15 -43.85 18.11
C PRO A 131 -25.82 -42.87 19.28
N GLU A 132 -25.87 -41.55 19.16
CA GLU A 132 -27.07 -40.73 19.33
C GLU A 132 -26.80 -39.27 18.96
N ARG A 133 -27.84 -38.60 18.45
CA ARG A 133 -27.87 -37.19 18.08
C ARG A 133 -27.83 -36.32 19.34
N THR A 134 -26.79 -35.52 19.48
CA THR A 134 -26.84 -34.27 20.26
C THR A 134 -26.20 -33.13 19.47
N GLU A 135 -26.79 -31.97 19.66
CA GLU A 135 -26.51 -30.66 19.09
C GLU A 135 -25.02 -30.41 18.86
N LYS A 136 -24.56 -30.57 17.61
CA LYS A 136 -23.27 -30.03 17.20
C LYS A 136 -23.48 -28.60 16.76
N GLU A 137 -23.18 -27.69 17.67
CA GLU A 137 -22.79 -26.31 17.36
C GLU A 137 -21.91 -26.29 16.11
N ASP A 138 -22.45 -25.74 15.03
CA ASP A 138 -21.67 -25.35 13.85
C ASP A 138 -20.64 -24.32 14.33
N LYS A 139 -19.39 -24.76 14.50
CA LYS A 139 -18.23 -23.91 14.77
C LYS A 139 -17.95 -23.03 13.55
N TYR A 140 -18.74 -21.98 13.37
CA TYR A 140 -18.31 -20.82 12.60
C TYR A 140 -17.18 -20.15 13.41
N PRO A 141 -15.93 -20.10 12.92
CA PRO A 141 -14.87 -19.44 13.64
C PRO A 141 -15.24 -17.96 13.82
N ARG A 142 -15.28 -17.51 15.08
CA ARG A 142 -15.38 -16.09 15.43
C ARG A 142 -14.24 -15.36 14.70
N GLY A 143 -14.56 -14.52 13.71
CA GLY A 143 -13.59 -13.61 13.10
C GLY A 143 -13.47 -13.54 11.56
N LYS A 144 -14.45 -13.97 10.74
CA LYS A 144 -14.32 -13.86 9.27
C LYS A 144 -15.46 -13.19 8.48
N GLY A 145 -16.41 -12.52 9.12
CA GLY A 145 -17.48 -11.78 8.41
C GLY A 145 -18.67 -11.44 9.32
N GLY A 146 -19.54 -10.52 8.91
CA GLY A 146 -20.69 -10.05 9.70
C GLY A 146 -21.77 -11.12 9.97
N TRP A 147 -21.71 -12.26 9.29
CA TRP A 147 -22.71 -13.34 9.35
C TRP A 147 -22.94 -13.96 10.74
N HIS A 148 -21.98 -13.86 11.66
CA HIS A 148 -22.15 -14.30 13.06
C HIS A 148 -23.27 -13.54 13.80
N ARG A 149 -23.67 -12.37 13.28
CA ARG A 149 -24.78 -11.57 13.83
C ARG A 149 -26.14 -11.96 13.26
N CYS A 150 -26.20 -12.78 12.20
CA CYS A 150 -27.44 -13.17 11.55
C CYS A 150 -28.21 -14.19 12.41
N PRO A 151 -29.43 -13.88 12.89
CA PRO A 151 -30.22 -14.79 13.71
C PRO A 151 -30.60 -16.06 12.94
N TYR A 152 -30.63 -17.21 13.62
CA TYR A 152 -31.01 -18.50 13.00
C TYR A 152 -32.40 -18.50 12.33
N ASN A 153 -33.33 -17.70 12.86
CA ASN A 153 -34.68 -17.55 12.32
C ASN A 153 -34.79 -16.54 11.18
N SER A 154 -33.71 -15.81 10.86
CA SER A 154 -33.68 -14.88 9.74
C SER A 154 -33.80 -15.63 8.41
N PRO A 155 -34.61 -15.14 7.45
CA PRO A 155 -34.62 -15.66 6.09
C PRO A 155 -33.27 -15.57 5.37
N PHE A 156 -32.33 -14.74 5.83
CA PHE A 156 -30.98 -14.64 5.28
C PHE A 156 -30.02 -15.71 5.81
N TYR A 157 -30.30 -16.29 6.98
CA TYR A 157 -29.40 -17.26 7.64
C TYR A 157 -28.95 -18.43 6.74
N PRO A 158 -29.81 -19.00 5.85
CA PRO A 158 -29.39 -20.04 4.91
C PRO A 158 -28.35 -19.57 3.88
N LEU A 159 -28.27 -18.26 3.57
CA LEU A 159 -27.38 -17.74 2.53
C LEU A 159 -25.90 -17.78 2.93
N ARG A 160 -25.57 -17.89 4.22
CA ARG A 160 -24.19 -18.00 4.72
C ARG A 160 -23.41 -19.16 4.07
N LYS A 161 -24.09 -20.19 3.55
CA LYS A 161 -23.49 -21.30 2.81
C LYS A 161 -22.79 -20.86 1.51
N TYR A 162 -23.20 -19.73 0.94
CA TYR A 162 -22.62 -19.14 -0.26
C TYR A 162 -21.41 -18.24 0.01
N VAL A 163 -21.23 -17.83 1.27
CA VAL A 163 -20.13 -16.96 1.71
C VAL A 163 -19.04 -17.83 2.33
N THR A 164 -18.55 -18.78 1.53
CA THR A 164 -17.52 -19.75 1.95
C THR A 164 -16.30 -19.66 1.04
N GLY A 165 -15.10 -19.70 1.62
CA GLY A 165 -13.85 -19.57 0.87
C GLY A 165 -13.49 -18.12 0.53
N ARG A 166 -12.60 -17.94 -0.45
CA ARG A 166 -12.08 -16.61 -0.86
C ARG A 166 -13.13 -15.78 -1.59
N ASP A 167 -13.81 -16.37 -2.55
CA ASP A 167 -14.83 -15.68 -3.35
C ASP A 167 -16.21 -16.23 -2.99
N MET A 168 -17.13 -15.34 -2.67
CA MET A 168 -18.52 -15.72 -2.40
C MET A 168 -19.18 -16.24 -3.68
N LYS A 169 -19.93 -17.33 -3.56
CA LYS A 169 -20.77 -17.87 -4.63
C LYS A 169 -22.05 -17.05 -4.72
N LEU A 170 -22.58 -16.84 -5.92
CA LEU A 170 -23.84 -16.12 -6.07
C LEU A 170 -25.03 -17.03 -5.74
N VAL A 171 -26.04 -16.47 -5.07
CA VAL A 171 -27.31 -17.14 -4.78
C VAL A 171 -28.03 -17.44 -6.10
N PRO A 172 -28.49 -18.68 -6.34
CA PRO A 172 -29.26 -19.00 -7.52
C PRO A 172 -30.53 -18.16 -7.63
N ARG A 173 -30.89 -17.75 -8.86
CA ARG A 173 -32.09 -16.92 -9.12
C ARG A 173 -33.38 -17.44 -8.47
N PRO A 174 -33.70 -18.75 -8.45
CA PRO A 174 -34.90 -19.26 -7.77
C PRO A 174 -34.89 -19.01 -6.26
N GLU A 175 -33.75 -19.19 -5.59
CA GLU A 175 -33.60 -18.96 -4.14
C GLU A 175 -33.67 -17.46 -3.81
N ARG A 176 -33.05 -16.59 -4.63
CA ARG A 176 -33.20 -15.13 -4.53
C ARG A 176 -34.65 -14.70 -4.71
N LYS A 177 -35.36 -15.24 -5.71
CA LYS A 177 -36.78 -14.93 -5.95
C LYS A 177 -37.66 -15.36 -4.77
N ALA A 178 -37.44 -16.54 -4.20
CA ALA A 178 -38.17 -17.02 -3.03
C ALA A 178 -37.92 -16.12 -1.79
N LEU A 179 -36.66 -15.69 -1.58
CA LEU A 179 -36.31 -14.75 -0.54
C LEU A 179 -37.03 -13.40 -0.73
N VAL A 180 -37.01 -12.84 -1.94
CA VAL A 180 -37.74 -11.60 -2.27
C VAL A 180 -39.22 -11.74 -1.95
N GLN A 181 -39.89 -12.81 -2.37
CA GLN A 181 -41.31 -13.04 -2.08
C GLN A 181 -41.60 -13.08 -0.58
N ARG A 182 -40.72 -13.70 0.22
CA ARG A 182 -40.86 -13.73 1.68
C ARG A 182 -40.71 -12.34 2.32
N LEU A 183 -39.90 -11.47 1.75
CA LEU A 183 -39.63 -10.13 2.28
C LEU A 183 -40.65 -9.07 1.86
N LEU A 184 -41.34 -9.24 0.72
CA LEU A 184 -42.33 -8.29 0.22
C LEU A 184 -43.47 -8.00 1.23
N GLY A 185 -43.81 -8.96 2.09
CA GLY A 185 -44.82 -8.79 3.13
C GLY A 185 -44.36 -8.04 4.39
N ARG A 186 -43.06 -7.71 4.51
CA ARG A 186 -42.53 -7.01 5.69
C ARG A 186 -42.84 -5.51 5.64
N LYS A 187 -43.09 -4.92 6.82
CA LYS A 187 -43.25 -3.47 6.95
C LYS A 187 -41.91 -2.76 6.69
N GLN A 188 -41.88 -1.87 5.71
CA GLN A 188 -40.69 -1.14 5.27
C GLN A 188 -40.56 0.19 6.05
N LYS A 189 -40.16 0.11 7.31
CA LYS A 189 -40.13 1.28 8.22
C LYS A 189 -38.86 2.12 8.12
N THR A 190 -37.76 1.53 7.68
CA THR A 190 -36.45 2.18 7.66
C THR A 190 -36.29 3.01 6.41
N LEU A 191 -36.16 4.33 6.56
CA LEU A 191 -35.87 5.20 5.43
C LEU A 191 -34.44 4.96 4.92
N VAL A 192 -34.30 4.78 3.62
CA VAL A 192 -33.02 4.72 2.91
C VAL A 192 -32.79 6.03 2.17
N SER A 193 -31.65 6.69 2.41
CA SER A 193 -31.21 7.80 1.57
C SER A 193 -30.21 7.31 0.53
N ILE A 194 -30.53 7.51 -0.74
CA ILE A 194 -29.68 7.14 -1.86
C ILE A 194 -28.97 8.41 -2.31
N VAL A 195 -27.63 8.43 -2.24
CA VAL A 195 -26.81 9.56 -2.70
C VAL A 195 -26.29 9.25 -4.10
N MET A 196 -26.66 10.09 -5.06
CA MET A 196 -26.26 9.95 -6.47
C MET A 196 -25.51 11.21 -6.91
N PRO A 197 -24.16 11.21 -6.91
CA PRO A 197 -23.40 12.32 -7.46
C PRO A 197 -23.55 12.36 -8.98
N THR A 198 -23.57 13.56 -9.56
CA THR A 198 -23.65 13.73 -11.01
C THR A 198 -22.89 14.97 -11.47
N TRP A 199 -22.29 14.89 -12.67
CA TRP A 199 -21.66 16.00 -13.37
C TRP A 199 -21.68 15.72 -14.88
N ASN A 200 -22.47 16.50 -15.62
CA ASN A 200 -22.63 16.38 -17.07
C ASN A 200 -23.07 14.98 -17.55
N ARG A 201 -24.23 14.51 -17.09
CA ARG A 201 -24.74 13.14 -17.34
C ARG A 201 -26.16 13.10 -17.88
N ALA A 202 -26.59 14.13 -18.61
CA ALA A 202 -27.96 14.25 -19.12
C ALA A 202 -28.44 13.01 -19.90
N GLU A 203 -27.55 12.36 -20.65
CA GLU A 203 -27.86 11.22 -21.50
C GLU A 203 -28.01 9.89 -20.74
N GLN A 204 -27.39 9.75 -19.57
CA GLN A 204 -27.22 8.46 -18.87
C GLN A 204 -28.02 8.39 -17.56
N ILE A 205 -28.21 9.53 -16.89
CA ILE A 205 -28.76 9.59 -15.53
C ILE A 205 -30.19 9.04 -15.41
N SER A 206 -30.97 9.10 -16.50
CA SER A 206 -32.35 8.59 -16.53
C SER A 206 -32.41 7.08 -16.21
N GLU A 207 -31.47 6.28 -16.72
CA GLU A 207 -31.44 4.84 -16.45
C GLU A 207 -31.20 4.54 -14.96
N ALA A 208 -30.28 5.30 -14.34
CA ALA A 208 -29.97 5.19 -12.92
C ALA A 208 -31.18 5.57 -12.06
N ILE A 209 -31.83 6.70 -12.34
CA ILE A 209 -33.03 7.16 -11.61
C ILE A 209 -34.18 6.16 -11.76
N GLU A 210 -34.43 5.63 -12.96
CA GLU A 210 -35.48 4.63 -13.17
C GLU A 210 -35.20 3.33 -12.41
N SER A 211 -33.93 2.92 -12.30
CA SER A 211 -33.58 1.75 -11.49
C SER A 211 -33.90 1.93 -9.99
N VAL A 212 -33.81 3.16 -9.49
CA VAL A 212 -34.26 3.51 -8.13
C VAL A 212 -35.78 3.50 -8.02
N ARG A 213 -36.50 4.07 -9.00
CA ARG A 213 -37.98 4.09 -9.01
C ARG A 213 -38.60 2.69 -9.01
N ARG A 214 -37.96 1.74 -9.69
CA ARG A 214 -38.40 0.34 -9.76
C ARG A 214 -38.14 -0.48 -8.49
N GLN A 215 -37.35 0.03 -7.53
CA GLN A 215 -37.03 -0.71 -6.31
C GLN A 215 -38.28 -1.22 -5.58
N LEU A 216 -38.27 -2.48 -5.17
CA LEU A 216 -39.34 -3.16 -4.44
C LEU A 216 -39.44 -2.65 -2.98
N TYR A 217 -38.35 -2.16 -2.42
CA TYR A 217 -38.38 -1.33 -1.22
C TYR A 217 -38.84 0.08 -1.60
N LYS A 218 -39.85 0.62 -0.92
CA LYS A 218 -40.56 1.86 -1.28
C LYS A 218 -40.23 3.04 -0.37
N ASN A 219 -39.75 2.78 0.85
CA ASN A 219 -39.41 3.82 1.82
C ASN A 219 -37.96 4.31 1.61
N TRP A 220 -37.76 5.09 0.57
CA TRP A 220 -36.47 5.70 0.22
C TRP A 220 -36.64 7.16 -0.19
N GLU A 221 -35.56 7.92 -0.08
CA GLU A 221 -35.36 9.20 -0.77
C GLU A 221 -34.13 9.11 -1.68
N LEU A 222 -34.19 9.79 -2.82
CA LEU A 222 -33.08 9.89 -3.77
C LEU A 222 -32.57 11.33 -3.80
N LEU A 223 -31.30 11.50 -3.45
CA LEU A 223 -30.60 12.77 -3.48
C LEU A 223 -29.67 12.78 -4.70
N VAL A 224 -30.11 13.43 -5.77
CA VAL A 224 -29.27 13.65 -6.96
C VAL A 224 -28.45 14.90 -6.72
N VAL A 225 -27.15 14.72 -6.45
CA VAL A 225 -26.23 15.78 -6.05
C VAL A 225 -25.41 16.21 -7.25
N ASP A 226 -25.74 17.37 -7.78
CA ASP A 226 -25.08 17.91 -8.96
C ASP A 226 -23.83 18.70 -8.55
N ASP A 227 -22.70 18.36 -9.16
CA ASP A 227 -21.38 18.95 -8.95
C ASP A 227 -21.05 19.95 -10.06
N GLY A 228 -21.99 20.84 -10.35
CA GLY A 228 -21.81 21.93 -11.32
C GLY A 228 -21.97 21.51 -12.78
N SER A 229 -22.98 20.69 -13.11
CA SER A 229 -23.29 20.33 -14.49
C SER A 229 -23.64 21.56 -15.33
N THR A 230 -23.10 21.60 -16.54
CA THR A 230 -23.31 22.64 -17.55
C THR A 230 -24.16 22.15 -18.72
N ASP A 231 -24.48 20.86 -18.77
CA ASP A 231 -25.34 20.24 -19.78
C ASP A 231 -26.83 20.23 -19.35
N ALA A 232 -27.65 19.42 -20.03
CA ALA A 232 -29.07 19.29 -19.74
C ALA A 232 -29.42 18.46 -18.48
N THR A 233 -28.44 18.08 -17.64
CA THR A 233 -28.65 17.21 -16.46
C THR A 233 -29.72 17.79 -15.52
N SER A 234 -29.64 19.09 -15.22
CA SER A 234 -30.61 19.78 -14.36
C SER A 234 -32.06 19.66 -14.84
N LYS A 235 -32.26 19.76 -16.17
CA LYS A 235 -33.59 19.64 -16.80
C LYS A 235 -34.12 18.21 -16.70
N VAL A 236 -33.28 17.21 -16.95
CA VAL A 236 -33.64 15.79 -16.88
C VAL A 236 -34.03 15.41 -15.46
N VAL A 237 -33.20 15.73 -14.46
CA VAL A 237 -33.48 15.41 -13.05
C VAL A 237 -34.67 16.21 -12.53
N GLY A 238 -34.81 17.46 -12.95
CA GLY A 238 -35.95 18.31 -12.60
C GLY A 238 -37.29 17.74 -13.07
N ALA A 239 -37.33 17.04 -14.20
CA ALA A 239 -38.54 16.34 -14.67
C ALA A 239 -38.91 15.18 -13.73
N TYR A 240 -37.92 14.42 -13.26
CA TYR A 240 -38.13 13.34 -12.29
C TYR A 240 -38.60 13.85 -10.93
N ALA A 241 -37.95 14.89 -10.39
CA ALA A 241 -38.31 15.47 -9.10
C ALA A 241 -39.73 16.04 -9.06
N LYS A 242 -40.25 16.51 -10.20
CA LYS A 242 -41.66 16.96 -10.32
C LYS A 242 -42.66 15.80 -10.27
N CYS A 243 -42.28 14.62 -10.75
CA CYS A 243 -43.16 13.46 -10.87
C CYS A 243 -43.09 12.51 -9.66
N ASP A 244 -41.99 12.52 -8.89
CA ASP A 244 -41.82 11.69 -7.70
C ASP A 244 -41.17 12.52 -6.57
N SER A 245 -41.98 12.88 -5.58
CA SER A 245 -41.57 13.72 -4.44
C SER A 245 -40.41 13.14 -3.60
N ARG A 246 -40.10 11.85 -3.76
CA ARG A 246 -38.96 11.20 -3.10
C ARG A 246 -37.62 11.56 -3.76
N ILE A 247 -37.63 12.13 -4.97
CA ILE A 247 -36.44 12.52 -5.73
C ILE A 247 -36.17 14.01 -5.51
N ARG A 248 -34.98 14.32 -5.03
CA ARG A 248 -34.53 15.68 -4.71
C ARG A 248 -33.28 15.99 -5.52
N TYR A 249 -33.34 17.08 -6.29
CA TYR A 249 -32.21 17.63 -7.02
C TYR A 249 -31.47 18.66 -6.16
N LEU A 250 -30.16 18.49 -6.02
CA LEU A 250 -29.30 19.32 -5.15
C LEU A 250 -28.16 19.94 -6.00
N PRO A 251 -28.38 21.11 -6.61
CA PRO A 251 -27.35 21.81 -7.37
C PRO A 251 -26.23 22.33 -6.47
N GLY A 252 -25.03 22.45 -7.03
CA GLY A 252 -23.86 23.00 -6.36
C GLY A 252 -22.76 23.39 -7.34
N GLU A 253 -21.73 24.05 -6.83
CA GLU A 253 -20.51 24.35 -7.59
C GLU A 253 -19.67 23.08 -7.79
N HIS A 254 -18.86 23.06 -8.85
CA HIS A 254 -17.96 21.95 -9.13
C HIS A 254 -16.82 21.90 -8.11
N ARG A 255 -16.90 20.94 -7.18
CA ARG A 255 -15.92 20.77 -6.08
C ARG A 255 -15.40 19.33 -5.96
N GLY A 256 -15.80 18.45 -6.86
CA GLY A 256 -15.34 17.07 -6.93
C GLY A 256 -16.28 16.08 -6.24
N VAL A 257 -16.07 14.79 -6.55
CA VAL A 257 -16.98 13.70 -6.15
C VAL A 257 -17.13 13.54 -4.64
N SER A 258 -16.06 13.72 -3.86
CA SER A 258 -16.12 13.60 -2.40
C SER A 258 -17.00 14.69 -1.79
N GLU A 259 -16.85 15.94 -2.25
CA GLU A 259 -17.69 17.07 -1.82
C GLU A 259 -19.15 16.87 -2.24
N ALA A 260 -19.40 16.42 -3.46
CA ALA A 260 -20.75 16.08 -3.91
C ALA A 260 -21.39 15.00 -3.02
N ARG A 261 -20.69 13.90 -2.75
CA ARG A 261 -21.20 12.85 -1.86
C ARG A 261 -21.40 13.35 -0.43
N ASN A 262 -20.50 14.16 0.11
CA ASN A 262 -20.64 14.77 1.43
C ASN A 262 -21.81 15.74 1.54
N ARG A 263 -22.09 16.54 0.50
CA ARG A 263 -23.31 17.36 0.42
C ARG A 263 -24.57 16.49 0.45
N GLY A 264 -24.57 15.38 -0.28
CA GLY A 264 -25.64 14.37 -0.23
C GLY A 264 -25.81 13.80 1.16
N LEU A 265 -24.72 13.37 1.80
CA LEU A 265 -24.71 12.88 3.18
C LEU A 265 -25.21 13.93 4.17
N LYS A 266 -24.92 15.21 3.99
CA LYS A 266 -25.42 16.26 4.89
C LYS A 266 -26.92 16.49 4.74
N LYS A 267 -27.51 16.17 3.58
CA LYS A 267 -28.93 16.38 3.27
C LYS A 267 -29.78 15.12 3.40
N SER A 268 -29.17 13.97 3.68
CA SER A 268 -29.85 12.70 3.90
C SER A 268 -30.49 12.62 5.29
N SER A 269 -31.64 11.97 5.34
CA SER A 269 -32.45 11.75 6.55
C SER A 269 -32.68 10.27 6.87
N GLY A 270 -32.27 9.39 5.97
CA GLY A 270 -32.39 7.95 6.09
C GLY A 270 -31.47 7.38 7.16
N ARG A 271 -32.01 6.41 7.91
CA ARG A 271 -31.23 5.63 8.87
C ARG A 271 -30.21 4.74 8.15
N ILE A 272 -30.51 4.33 6.92
CA ILE A 272 -29.58 3.64 6.02
C ILE A 272 -29.24 4.58 4.86
N VAL A 273 -27.98 4.56 4.45
CA VAL A 273 -27.43 5.27 3.31
C VAL A 273 -26.96 4.26 2.27
N ALA A 274 -27.27 4.53 1.01
CA ALA A 274 -26.80 3.81 -0.16
C ALA A 274 -26.25 4.81 -1.19
N TYR A 275 -25.42 4.33 -2.11
CA TYR A 275 -24.82 5.15 -3.16
C TYR A 275 -25.08 4.53 -4.53
N LEU A 276 -25.47 5.36 -5.49
CA LEU A 276 -25.61 4.95 -6.88
C LEU A 276 -25.02 6.02 -7.77
N ASP A 277 -23.96 5.69 -8.49
CA ASP A 277 -23.38 6.57 -9.49
C ASP A 277 -24.34 6.74 -10.67
N SER A 278 -24.35 7.93 -11.28
CA SER A 278 -25.35 8.31 -12.30
C SER A 278 -25.26 7.52 -13.63
N ASP A 279 -24.29 6.63 -13.79
CA ASP A 279 -24.10 5.72 -14.92
C ASP A 279 -24.18 4.23 -14.53
N ASN A 280 -24.68 3.94 -13.33
CA ASN A 280 -24.93 2.60 -12.81
C ASN A 280 -26.42 2.31 -12.63
N VAL A 281 -26.79 1.02 -12.62
CA VAL A 281 -28.18 0.59 -12.40
C VAL A 281 -28.26 -0.56 -11.40
N TRP A 282 -29.34 -0.56 -10.62
CA TRP A 282 -29.69 -1.66 -9.71
C TRP A 282 -30.78 -2.57 -10.27
N ASP A 283 -30.73 -3.84 -9.87
CA ASP A 283 -31.88 -4.76 -9.95
C ASP A 283 -32.97 -4.30 -8.98
N ASP A 284 -34.24 -4.54 -9.33
CA ASP A 284 -35.40 -4.04 -8.59
C ASP A 284 -35.48 -4.50 -7.11
N ASP A 285 -34.79 -5.57 -6.73
CA ASP A 285 -34.79 -6.14 -5.38
C ASP A 285 -33.57 -5.74 -4.51
N PHE A 286 -32.65 -4.92 -5.03
CA PHE A 286 -31.41 -4.55 -4.34
C PHE A 286 -31.68 -3.96 -2.94
N LEU A 287 -32.45 -2.87 -2.85
CA LEU A 287 -32.74 -2.22 -1.58
C LEU A 287 -33.55 -3.12 -0.64
N LEU A 288 -34.48 -3.91 -1.19
CA LEU A 288 -35.29 -4.82 -0.38
C LEU A 288 -34.42 -5.83 0.36
N LEU A 289 -33.42 -6.40 -0.33
CA LEU A 289 -32.54 -7.40 0.23
C LEU A 289 -31.50 -6.78 1.17
N MET A 290 -30.85 -5.69 0.77
CA MET A 290 -29.80 -5.04 1.56
C MET A 290 -30.33 -4.45 2.88
N VAL A 291 -31.48 -3.77 2.85
CA VAL A 291 -32.09 -3.16 4.06
C VAL A 291 -32.50 -4.24 5.05
N ASN A 292 -33.22 -5.27 4.59
CA ASN A 292 -33.68 -6.33 5.46
C ASN A 292 -32.51 -7.17 6.02
N LEU A 293 -31.40 -7.29 5.29
CA LEU A 293 -30.17 -7.91 5.81
C LEU A 293 -29.60 -7.12 6.99
N LEU A 294 -29.46 -5.79 6.85
CA LEU A 294 -29.00 -4.93 7.93
C LEU A 294 -29.96 -4.96 9.13
N GLU A 295 -31.28 -4.92 8.89
CA GLU A 295 -32.29 -4.98 9.95
C GLU A 295 -32.25 -6.32 10.71
N ASP A 296 -32.15 -7.45 10.01
CA ASP A 296 -32.14 -8.77 10.64
C ASP A 296 -30.83 -9.03 11.40
N THR A 297 -29.70 -8.52 10.90
CA THR A 297 -28.38 -8.80 11.49
C THR A 297 -27.91 -7.73 12.48
N GLY A 298 -28.47 -6.53 12.44
CA GLY A 298 -27.97 -5.38 13.21
C GLY A 298 -26.55 -4.97 12.84
N ALA A 299 -26.02 -5.39 11.68
CA ALA A 299 -24.76 -4.87 11.15
C ALA A 299 -24.91 -3.39 10.77
N ASN A 300 -23.84 -2.59 10.84
CA ASN A 300 -23.88 -1.19 10.41
C ASN A 300 -23.48 -1.02 8.95
N ALA A 301 -22.92 -2.03 8.29
CA ALA A 301 -22.57 -1.95 6.87
C ALA A 301 -22.65 -3.31 6.16
N ALA A 302 -23.10 -3.30 4.91
CA ALA A 302 -23.25 -4.47 4.07
C ALA A 302 -22.81 -4.17 2.64
N TYR A 303 -22.37 -5.21 1.92
CA TYR A 303 -22.12 -5.10 0.48
C TYR A 303 -22.57 -6.33 -0.30
N SER A 304 -22.86 -6.16 -1.59
CA SER A 304 -23.11 -7.28 -2.51
C SER A 304 -21.98 -7.46 -3.53
N ALA A 305 -22.03 -8.52 -4.32
CA ALA A 305 -21.18 -8.61 -5.52
C ALA A 305 -21.58 -7.53 -6.54
N LEU A 306 -20.64 -7.15 -7.40
CA LEU A 306 -20.87 -6.24 -8.53
C LEU A 306 -20.87 -7.05 -9.83
N ARG A 307 -21.97 -6.95 -10.58
CA ARG A 307 -22.05 -7.49 -11.94
C ARG A 307 -21.31 -6.54 -12.88
N ARG A 308 -20.39 -7.08 -13.67
CA ARG A 308 -19.61 -6.31 -14.63
C ARG A 308 -20.03 -6.69 -16.04
N VAL A 309 -20.24 -5.69 -16.88
CA VAL A 309 -20.66 -5.86 -18.28
C VAL A 309 -19.75 -5.01 -19.15
N ASP A 310 -19.34 -5.56 -20.29
CA ASP A 310 -18.62 -4.81 -21.31
C ASP A 310 -19.58 -3.81 -21.98
N GLY A 311 -19.25 -2.51 -21.90
CA GLY A 311 -20.13 -1.45 -22.37
C GLY A 311 -20.32 -1.37 -23.89
N ARG A 312 -19.46 -2.05 -24.68
CA ARG A 312 -19.55 -2.05 -26.15
C ARG A 312 -20.34 -3.25 -26.67
N SER A 313 -20.05 -4.43 -26.12
CA SER A 313 -20.60 -5.70 -26.57
C SER A 313 -21.80 -6.16 -25.74
N GLY A 314 -22.04 -5.57 -24.57
CA GLY A 314 -23.03 -6.05 -23.60
C GLY A 314 -22.65 -7.39 -22.96
N LYS A 315 -21.45 -7.91 -23.21
CA LYS A 315 -21.00 -9.21 -22.71
C LYS A 315 -20.75 -9.14 -21.19
N GLN A 316 -21.28 -10.11 -20.46
CA GLN A 316 -20.98 -10.25 -19.04
C GLN A 316 -19.50 -10.59 -18.82
N LEU A 317 -18.86 -9.84 -17.93
CA LEU A 317 -17.49 -10.03 -17.47
C LEU A 317 -17.50 -10.74 -16.11
N GLU A 318 -16.33 -11.18 -15.66
CA GLU A 318 -16.19 -11.75 -14.33
C GLU A 318 -16.67 -10.75 -13.26
N PRO A 319 -17.67 -11.12 -12.44
CA PRO A 319 -18.21 -10.23 -11.43
C PRO A 319 -17.16 -9.98 -10.35
N ARG A 320 -17.16 -8.78 -9.78
CA ARG A 320 -16.34 -8.49 -8.60
C ARG A 320 -17.08 -9.04 -7.38
N ARG A 321 -16.58 -10.16 -6.85
CA ARG A 321 -17.15 -10.87 -5.70
C ARG A 321 -16.03 -11.40 -4.83
N ARG A 322 -16.12 -11.15 -3.53
CA ARG A 322 -15.17 -11.68 -2.54
C ARG A 322 -15.84 -11.80 -1.19
N THR A 323 -15.52 -12.86 -0.45
CA THR A 323 -15.85 -12.97 0.98
C THR A 323 -15.06 -11.90 1.75
N PHE A 324 -15.68 -11.30 2.76
CA PHE A 324 -15.09 -10.24 3.55
C PHE A 324 -13.82 -10.72 4.24
N ASP A 325 -12.76 -9.97 4.01
CA ASP A 325 -11.46 -10.13 4.62
C ASP A 325 -10.81 -8.75 4.63
N ILE A 326 -10.66 -8.19 5.83
CA ILE A 326 -10.09 -6.84 6.01
C ILE A 326 -8.64 -6.76 5.50
N THR A 327 -7.85 -7.82 5.67
CA THR A 327 -6.48 -7.88 5.17
C THR A 327 -6.46 -7.87 3.64
N ALA A 328 -7.39 -8.56 2.99
CA ALA A 328 -7.54 -8.49 1.55
C ALA A 328 -8.04 -7.11 1.10
N LEU A 329 -8.92 -6.46 1.88
CA LEU A 329 -9.47 -5.15 1.55
C LEU A 329 -8.40 -4.07 1.66
N LYS A 330 -7.52 -4.15 2.65
CA LYS A 330 -6.31 -3.30 2.78
C LYS A 330 -5.32 -3.48 1.63
N ARG A 331 -5.38 -4.59 0.88
CA ARG A 331 -4.49 -4.82 -0.28
C ARG A 331 -5.10 -4.30 -1.58
N ASN A 332 -6.40 -4.48 -1.76
CA ASN A 332 -7.08 -4.05 -2.96
C ASN A 332 -8.58 -3.83 -2.71
N ASN A 333 -9.14 -2.79 -3.32
CA ASN A 333 -10.56 -2.54 -3.24
C ASN A 333 -11.34 -3.62 -4.03
N TYR A 334 -12.13 -4.42 -3.32
CA TYR A 334 -13.08 -5.36 -3.92
C TYR A 334 -14.54 -5.04 -3.59
N VAL A 335 -14.80 -3.98 -2.85
CA VAL A 335 -16.15 -3.54 -2.49
C VAL A 335 -16.45 -2.26 -3.26
N ASP A 336 -17.40 -2.34 -4.19
CA ASP A 336 -17.80 -1.19 -4.98
C ASP A 336 -18.81 -0.33 -4.22
N ILE A 337 -18.69 0.99 -4.33
CA ILE A 337 -19.61 1.93 -3.68
C ILE A 337 -21.07 1.72 -4.13
N ASN A 338 -21.28 1.31 -5.38
CA ASN A 338 -22.60 1.02 -5.95
C ASN A 338 -23.25 -0.26 -5.41
N CYS A 339 -22.51 -1.04 -4.62
CA CYS A 339 -23.00 -2.25 -3.95
C CYS A 339 -22.94 -2.11 -2.42
N PHE A 340 -22.50 -0.97 -1.89
CA PHE A 340 -22.25 -0.75 -0.48
C PHE A 340 -23.39 0.05 0.15
N VAL A 341 -23.89 -0.43 1.27
CA VAL A 341 -24.86 0.28 2.11
C VAL A 341 -24.38 0.30 3.54
N HIS A 342 -24.70 1.36 4.25
CA HIS A 342 -24.37 1.45 5.67
C HIS A 342 -25.42 2.24 6.44
N THR A 343 -25.39 2.12 7.75
CA THR A 343 -26.20 2.95 8.63
C THR A 343 -25.61 4.35 8.71
N ARG A 344 -26.49 5.34 8.88
CA ARG A 344 -26.17 6.75 9.15
C ARG A 344 -25.15 6.91 10.30
N ARG A 345 -25.26 6.04 11.31
CA ARG A 345 -24.39 5.97 12.48
C ARG A 345 -22.89 5.97 12.12
N LEU A 346 -22.46 5.26 11.08
CA LEU A 346 -21.04 5.23 10.70
C LEU A 346 -20.56 6.59 10.21
N VAL A 347 -21.40 7.34 9.50
CA VAL A 347 -21.04 8.70 9.06
C VAL A 347 -20.98 9.65 10.25
N ASP A 348 -21.91 9.48 11.20
CA ASP A 348 -22.00 10.35 12.38
C ASP A 348 -20.81 10.10 13.34
N GLU A 349 -20.33 8.86 13.44
CA GLU A 349 -19.18 8.49 14.27
C GLU A 349 -17.82 8.68 13.57
N LEU A 350 -17.73 8.42 12.26
CA LEU A 350 -16.44 8.30 11.54
C LEU A 350 -16.30 9.28 10.35
N GLY A 351 -17.29 10.13 10.11
CA GLY A 351 -17.28 11.12 9.02
C GLY A 351 -17.60 10.57 7.63
N GLY A 352 -17.74 11.47 6.66
CA GLY A 352 -18.03 11.17 5.25
C GLY A 352 -16.78 10.85 4.42
N PHE A 353 -16.83 11.14 3.12
CA PHE A 353 -15.71 11.00 2.18
C PHE A 353 -14.64 12.05 2.44
N ASP A 354 -13.37 11.72 2.19
CA ASP A 354 -12.27 12.69 2.29
C ASP A 354 -12.19 13.59 1.03
N PRO A 355 -12.38 14.92 1.15
CA PRO A 355 -12.30 15.86 0.03
C PRO A 355 -10.91 16.01 -0.60
N SER A 356 -9.84 15.66 0.12
CA SER A 356 -8.47 15.71 -0.40
C SER A 356 -8.16 14.60 -1.41
N LEU A 357 -8.96 13.53 -1.41
CA LEU A 357 -8.82 12.41 -2.33
C LEU A 357 -9.62 12.67 -3.61
N LYS A 358 -8.94 12.59 -4.77
CA LYS A 358 -9.59 12.68 -6.08
C LYS A 358 -9.95 11.30 -6.66
N ARG A 359 -9.35 10.24 -6.14
CA ARG A 359 -9.57 8.84 -6.56
C ARG A 359 -9.48 7.91 -5.36
N TRP A 360 -10.08 6.72 -5.48
CA TRP A 360 -10.17 5.71 -4.40
C TRP A 360 -10.93 6.21 -3.16
N VAL A 361 -11.78 7.21 -3.35
CA VAL A 361 -12.55 7.88 -2.28
C VAL A 361 -13.52 6.93 -1.58
N ASP A 362 -14.04 5.96 -2.32
CA ASP A 362 -14.90 4.89 -1.83
C ASP A 362 -14.11 3.89 -1.00
N TRP A 363 -12.92 3.51 -1.46
CA TRP A 363 -12.07 2.56 -0.75
C TRP A 363 -11.64 3.07 0.62
N ASP A 364 -11.25 4.35 0.71
CA ASP A 364 -10.96 5.04 1.99
C ASP A 364 -12.15 4.95 2.97
N LEU A 365 -13.35 5.33 2.51
CA LEU A 365 -14.56 5.27 3.34
C LEU A 365 -14.86 3.85 3.82
N ILE A 366 -14.83 2.88 2.89
CA ILE A 366 -15.17 1.49 3.18
C ILE A 366 -14.14 0.88 4.12
N LEU A 367 -12.85 1.19 3.96
CA LEU A 367 -11.80 0.76 4.90
C LEU A 367 -12.03 1.31 6.29
N ARG A 368 -12.26 2.64 6.44
CA ARG A 368 -12.54 3.25 7.76
C ARG A 368 -13.72 2.57 8.45
N TYR A 369 -14.78 2.29 7.71
CA TYR A 369 -15.97 1.65 8.24
C TYR A 369 -15.73 0.17 8.58
N ALA A 370 -14.98 -0.55 7.74
CA ALA A 370 -14.65 -1.97 7.93
C ALA A 370 -13.63 -2.20 9.07
N GLU A 371 -12.80 -1.22 9.39
CA GLU A 371 -11.89 -1.23 10.54
C GLU A 371 -12.64 -1.09 11.87
N LYS A 372 -13.76 -0.33 11.87
CA LYS A 372 -14.64 -0.23 13.04
C LYS A 372 -15.38 -1.54 13.30
N GLU A 373 -15.96 -2.15 12.27
CA GLU A 373 -16.59 -3.47 12.39
C GLU A 373 -16.66 -4.26 11.07
N PRO A 374 -16.70 -5.61 11.13
CA PRO A 374 -16.80 -6.44 9.94
C PRO A 374 -18.05 -6.16 9.11
N LEU A 375 -17.87 -6.01 7.80
CA LEU A 375 -18.97 -5.90 6.84
C LEU A 375 -19.72 -7.23 6.73
N ILE A 376 -21.03 -7.17 6.41
CA ILE A 376 -21.80 -8.35 6.03
C ILE A 376 -22.01 -8.41 4.51
N GLU A 377 -21.68 -9.55 3.93
CA GLU A 377 -21.71 -9.76 2.49
C GLU A 377 -23.05 -10.38 2.08
N LEU A 378 -23.75 -9.79 1.12
CA LEU A 378 -24.91 -10.42 0.49
C LEU A 378 -24.48 -11.08 -0.83
N PRO A 379 -24.53 -12.42 -0.96
CA PRO A 379 -24.05 -13.15 -2.13
C PRO A 379 -24.95 -13.01 -3.38
N ILE A 380 -25.31 -11.79 -3.78
CA ILE A 380 -26.06 -11.48 -5.01
C ILE A 380 -25.28 -10.44 -5.82
N ASP A 381 -25.55 -10.36 -7.11
CA ASP A 381 -24.95 -9.42 -8.06
C ASP A 381 -25.99 -8.41 -8.58
N ALA A 382 -26.60 -7.67 -7.65
CA ALA A 382 -27.79 -6.84 -7.90
C ALA A 382 -27.49 -5.40 -8.36
N SER A 383 -26.24 -5.11 -8.71
CA SER A 383 -25.78 -3.83 -9.27
C SER A 383 -24.93 -4.10 -10.51
N GLU A 384 -25.21 -3.38 -11.59
CA GLU A 384 -24.52 -3.50 -12.87
C GLU A 384 -23.57 -2.32 -13.08
N TYR A 385 -22.31 -2.63 -13.38
CA TYR A 385 -21.29 -1.68 -13.82
C TYR A 385 -20.89 -1.96 -15.26
N ARG A 386 -21.07 -0.95 -16.12
CA ARG A 386 -20.69 -0.99 -17.53
C ARG A 386 -19.27 -0.47 -17.69
N VAL A 387 -18.38 -1.37 -18.09
CA VAL A 387 -16.99 -1.04 -18.40
C VAL A 387 -16.97 -0.40 -19.78
N ASN A 388 -16.90 0.93 -19.86
CA ASN A 388 -16.76 1.64 -21.13
C ASN A 388 -15.51 2.53 -21.14
N PRO A 389 -14.46 2.17 -21.92
CA PRO A 389 -13.22 2.95 -21.99
C PRO A 389 -13.39 4.38 -22.55
N SER A 390 -14.50 4.67 -23.24
CA SER A 390 -14.72 5.97 -23.91
C SER A 390 -15.49 6.99 -23.06
N ILE A 391 -15.87 6.67 -21.83
CA ILE A 391 -16.56 7.58 -20.93
C ILE A 391 -15.54 8.24 -19.99
N ASN A 392 -15.66 9.56 -19.80
CA ASN A 392 -14.86 10.33 -18.83
C ASN A 392 -15.21 9.90 -17.39
N GLN A 393 -14.55 8.83 -16.93
CA GLN A 393 -14.67 8.30 -15.57
C GLN A 393 -13.48 8.77 -14.74
N ILE A 394 -13.68 8.93 -13.43
CA ILE A 394 -12.58 9.26 -12.49
C ILE A 394 -11.46 8.21 -12.58
N THR A 395 -11.84 6.93 -12.76
CA THR A 395 -10.94 5.79 -12.95
C THR A 395 -9.96 5.98 -14.11
N SER A 396 -10.35 6.72 -15.17
CA SER A 396 -9.50 6.96 -16.34
C SER A 396 -8.78 8.31 -16.33
N THR A 397 -9.21 9.26 -15.48
CA THR A 397 -8.72 10.66 -15.50
C THR A 397 -7.86 11.03 -14.30
N GLN A 398 -7.93 10.30 -13.19
CA GLN A 398 -7.15 10.57 -11.98
C GLN A 398 -6.05 9.51 -11.76
N SER A 399 -4.90 9.93 -11.23
CA SER A 399 -3.73 9.07 -11.03
C SER A 399 -4.00 7.87 -10.12
N GLU A 400 -3.45 6.71 -10.47
CA GLU A 400 -3.43 5.51 -9.61
C GLU A 400 -2.66 5.75 -8.30
N ALA A 401 -1.79 6.76 -8.24
CA ALA A 401 -0.99 7.09 -7.07
C ALA A 401 -1.82 7.37 -5.80
N TYR A 402 -3.09 7.80 -5.95
CA TYR A 402 -4.00 7.96 -4.81
C TYR A 402 -4.22 6.64 -4.04
N LYS A 403 -3.97 5.47 -4.66
CA LYS A 403 -3.94 4.18 -3.96
C LYS A 403 -2.96 4.24 -2.78
N MET A 404 -1.77 4.79 -2.99
CA MET A 404 -0.72 4.88 -1.97
C MET A 404 -1.09 5.90 -0.89
N VAL A 405 -1.83 6.97 -1.23
CA VAL A 405 -2.39 7.91 -0.24
C VAL A 405 -3.39 7.21 0.68
N VAL A 406 -4.31 6.41 0.13
CA VAL A 406 -5.27 5.64 0.94
C VAL A 406 -4.53 4.63 1.82
N LEU A 407 -3.56 3.89 1.26
CA LEU A 407 -2.75 2.95 2.04
C LEU A 407 -1.98 3.63 3.18
N ASN A 408 -1.41 4.81 2.94
CA ASN A 408 -0.69 5.57 3.96
C ASN A 408 -1.56 5.95 5.17
N LYS A 409 -2.86 6.18 4.95
CA LYS A 409 -3.83 6.46 6.02
C LYS A 409 -4.23 5.22 6.83
N HIS A 410 -4.23 4.05 6.20
CA HIS A 410 -4.81 2.82 6.77
C HIS A 410 -3.79 1.75 7.20
N ILE A 411 -2.55 1.85 6.72
CA ILE A 411 -1.44 1.01 7.18
C ILE A 411 -0.79 1.64 8.42
N ILE A 412 -0.72 2.97 8.47
CA ILE A 412 -0.03 3.72 9.52
C ILE A 412 -1.06 4.45 10.37
N ASP A 413 -1.06 4.16 11.67
CA ASP A 413 -1.78 4.96 12.66
C ASP A 413 -0.93 6.18 13.02
N TRP A 414 -1.15 7.28 12.29
CA TRP A 414 -0.40 8.52 12.47
C TRP A 414 -0.63 9.16 13.84
N GLU A 415 -1.86 9.10 14.37
CA GLU A 415 -2.18 9.66 15.68
C GLU A 415 -1.45 8.92 16.81
N GLU A 416 -1.40 7.58 16.73
CA GLU A 416 -0.62 6.79 17.68
C GLU A 416 0.88 7.01 17.49
N LEU A 417 1.34 7.10 16.24
CA LEU A 417 2.76 7.32 15.95
C LEU A 417 3.26 8.65 16.55
N VAL A 418 2.49 9.73 16.42
CA VAL A 418 2.80 11.04 17.05
C VAL A 418 3.00 10.90 18.56
N LYS A 419 2.12 10.14 19.22
CA LYS A 419 2.23 9.88 20.67
C LYS A 419 3.49 9.07 21.00
N ARG A 420 3.84 8.08 20.18
CA ARG A 420 5.02 7.22 20.41
C ARG A 420 6.34 7.98 20.23
N VAL A 421 6.48 8.79 19.18
CA VAL A 421 7.73 9.53 18.93
C VAL A 421 7.96 10.68 19.91
N SER A 422 6.91 11.12 20.61
CA SER A 422 7.01 12.10 21.70
C SER A 422 7.47 11.49 23.03
N GLY A 423 7.55 10.16 23.11
CA GLY A 423 8.00 9.42 24.29
C GLY A 423 9.52 9.34 24.44
N ALA A 424 9.98 8.62 25.47
CA ALA A 424 11.41 8.31 25.63
C ALA A 424 11.85 7.32 24.53
N PRO A 425 12.87 7.64 23.73
CA PRO A 425 13.23 6.84 22.58
C PRO A 425 14.08 5.62 22.96
N GLU A 426 13.80 4.46 22.34
CA GLU A 426 14.61 3.24 22.52
C GLU A 426 16.01 3.40 21.91
N HIS A 427 16.07 3.93 20.69
CA HIS A 427 17.28 4.26 19.94
C HIS A 427 17.37 5.77 19.70
N ASP A 428 18.57 6.30 19.53
CA ASP A 428 18.74 7.71 19.21
C ASP A 428 18.38 7.96 17.73
N VAL A 429 18.74 7.02 16.84
CA VAL A 429 18.53 7.12 15.39
C VAL A 429 17.92 5.83 14.81
N ALA A 430 16.95 5.95 13.91
CA ALA A 430 16.53 4.83 13.04
C ALA A 430 16.91 5.12 11.59
N ILE A 431 17.68 4.20 10.98
CA ILE A 431 18.07 4.25 9.57
C ILE A 431 17.06 3.40 8.79
N VAL A 432 16.23 4.04 7.96
CA VAL A 432 15.17 3.42 7.17
C VAL A 432 15.64 3.23 5.74
N ILE A 433 15.61 1.99 5.26
CA ILE A 433 16.08 1.60 3.91
C ILE A 433 14.92 0.92 3.17
N PRO A 434 14.21 1.60 2.25
CA PRO A 434 13.25 0.94 1.38
C PRO A 434 13.99 0.14 0.29
N VAL A 435 13.54 -1.10 0.04
CA VAL A 435 14.21 -2.03 -0.87
C VAL A 435 13.21 -2.67 -1.82
N TYR A 436 13.57 -2.77 -3.10
CA TYR A 436 12.84 -3.54 -4.10
C TYR A 436 13.84 -4.20 -5.06
N GLY A 437 14.24 -5.43 -4.71
CA GLY A 437 15.28 -6.19 -5.39
C GLY A 437 16.71 -5.72 -5.09
N GLN A 438 17.67 -6.20 -5.88
CA GLN A 438 19.10 -5.84 -5.81
C GLN A 438 19.75 -6.28 -4.49
N SER A 439 19.68 -7.58 -4.20
CA SER A 439 20.17 -8.19 -2.96
C SER A 439 21.64 -7.86 -2.65
N GLU A 440 22.51 -7.88 -3.66
CA GLU A 440 23.95 -7.57 -3.49
C GLU A 440 24.21 -6.13 -3.06
N LEU A 441 23.54 -5.16 -3.68
CA LEU A 441 23.68 -3.74 -3.32
C LEU A 441 23.13 -3.48 -1.92
N THR A 442 21.97 -4.07 -1.62
CA THR A 442 21.35 -3.98 -0.30
C THR A 442 22.26 -4.53 0.79
N ALA A 443 22.93 -5.66 0.54
CA ALA A 443 23.89 -6.23 1.48
C ALA A 443 25.10 -5.30 1.71
N LYS A 444 25.68 -4.73 0.65
CA LYS A 444 26.78 -3.78 0.76
C LYS A 444 26.39 -2.53 1.54
N CYS A 445 25.20 -2.00 1.28
CA CYS A 445 24.65 -0.85 2.00
C CYS A 445 24.57 -1.14 3.51
N ILE A 446 23.93 -2.24 3.89
CA ILE A 446 23.78 -2.65 5.30
C ILE A 446 25.15 -2.83 5.96
N GLU A 447 26.08 -3.54 5.32
CA GLU A 447 27.42 -3.78 5.89
C GLU A 447 28.23 -2.49 6.02
N SER A 448 28.09 -1.54 5.08
CA SER A 448 28.74 -0.23 5.17
C SER A 448 28.27 0.56 6.39
N ILE A 449 26.99 0.48 6.75
CA ILE A 449 26.45 1.12 7.97
C ILE A 449 27.14 0.56 9.21
N PHE A 450 27.16 -0.77 9.37
CA PHE A 450 27.76 -1.40 10.55
C PHE A 450 29.28 -1.24 10.62
N THR A 451 29.93 -1.02 9.48
CA THR A 451 31.39 -0.83 9.41
C THR A 451 31.82 0.62 9.67
N ASN A 452 31.06 1.60 9.18
CA ASN A 452 31.50 3.00 9.13
C ASN A 452 30.79 3.92 10.14
N THR A 453 29.80 3.42 10.86
CA THR A 453 29.08 4.19 11.88
C THR A 453 29.78 4.11 13.24
N SER A 454 29.97 5.26 13.88
CA SER A 454 30.57 5.35 15.22
C SER A 454 29.60 4.83 16.30
N ASN A 455 30.09 4.66 17.54
CA ASN A 455 29.25 4.31 18.68
C ASN A 455 28.68 5.53 19.43
N ARG A 456 28.76 6.74 18.86
CA ARG A 456 28.23 7.97 19.47
C ARG A 456 26.72 7.91 19.67
N TYR A 457 26.00 7.31 18.72
CA TYR A 457 24.55 7.16 18.76
C TYR A 457 24.16 5.69 18.81
N ARG A 458 23.14 5.36 19.60
CA ARG A 458 22.47 4.07 19.50
C ARG A 458 21.56 4.10 18.29
N PHE A 459 21.78 3.21 17.33
CA PHE A 459 20.99 3.18 16.11
C PHE A 459 20.36 1.81 15.84
N GLU A 460 19.23 1.83 15.14
CA GLU A 460 18.63 0.66 14.50
C GLU A 460 18.58 0.84 12.99
N VAL A 461 18.61 -0.28 12.26
CA VAL A 461 18.46 -0.31 10.79
C VAL A 461 17.16 -1.02 10.46
N ILE A 462 16.21 -0.31 9.88
CA ILE A 462 14.90 -0.82 9.47
C ILE A 462 14.88 -0.93 7.95
N VAL A 463 14.99 -2.15 7.46
CA VAL A 463 14.89 -2.46 6.03
C VAL A 463 13.45 -2.79 5.68
N VAL A 464 12.89 -2.08 4.71
CA VAL A 464 11.52 -2.27 4.24
C VAL A 464 11.54 -2.94 2.87
N ASP A 465 11.35 -4.25 2.84
CA ASP A 465 11.23 -5.02 1.60
C ASP A 465 9.85 -4.80 0.97
N ASN A 466 9.82 -4.06 -0.14
CA ASN A 466 8.65 -3.72 -0.93
C ASN A 466 8.17 -4.88 -1.84
N GLY A 467 8.20 -6.11 -1.33
CA GLY A 467 7.77 -7.30 -2.07
C GLY A 467 8.75 -7.69 -3.18
N SER A 468 10.05 -7.70 -2.89
CA SER A 468 11.09 -8.13 -3.83
C SER A 468 10.84 -9.55 -4.33
N ALA A 469 11.05 -9.78 -5.63
CA ALA A 469 10.86 -11.09 -6.27
C ALA A 469 12.13 -11.96 -6.28
N ASP A 470 13.30 -11.36 -6.05
CA ASP A 470 14.61 -12.02 -6.01
C ASP A 470 14.96 -12.52 -4.59
N ASP A 471 16.23 -12.84 -4.34
CA ASP A 471 16.71 -13.36 -3.06
C ASP A 471 16.97 -12.28 -1.99
N THR A 472 16.62 -11.01 -2.26
CA THR A 472 16.86 -9.86 -1.38
C THR A 472 16.39 -10.11 0.05
N ARG A 473 15.17 -10.64 0.21
CA ARG A 473 14.63 -10.99 1.53
C ARG A 473 15.52 -12.00 2.27
N HIS A 474 15.97 -13.04 1.58
CA HIS A 474 16.79 -14.09 2.18
C HIS A 474 18.15 -13.56 2.62
N VAL A 475 18.76 -12.69 1.81
CA VAL A 475 20.04 -12.03 2.13
C VAL A 475 19.91 -11.14 3.37
N ILE A 476 18.84 -10.35 3.47
CA ILE A 476 18.59 -9.51 4.66
C ILE A 476 18.35 -10.38 5.90
N GLU A 477 17.59 -11.47 5.78
CA GLU A 477 17.37 -12.41 6.89
C GLU A 477 18.70 -13.00 7.41
N GLY A 478 19.63 -13.37 6.53
CA GLY A 478 20.97 -13.84 6.91
C GLY A 478 21.84 -12.77 7.58
N LEU A 479 21.66 -11.49 7.24
CA LEU A 479 22.35 -10.37 7.89
C LEU A 479 21.86 -10.13 9.33
N ARG A 480 20.60 -10.43 9.64
CA ARG A 480 20.02 -10.24 10.99
C ARG A 480 20.65 -11.14 12.05
N ASP A 481 21.19 -12.28 11.65
CA ASP A 481 21.91 -13.16 12.57
C ASP A 481 23.19 -12.49 13.09
N ARG A 482 23.85 -11.70 12.22
CA ARG A 482 25.09 -10.95 12.50
C ARG A 482 24.83 -9.61 13.17
N HIS A 483 23.75 -8.92 12.80
CA HIS A 483 23.46 -7.56 13.22
C HIS A 483 22.14 -7.48 14.01
N LYS A 484 22.22 -7.40 15.34
CA LYS A 484 21.03 -7.46 16.21
C LYS A 484 20.11 -6.24 16.12
N SER A 485 20.65 -5.08 15.75
CA SER A 485 19.86 -3.86 15.51
C SER A 485 19.29 -3.78 14.08
N LEU A 486 19.39 -4.85 13.28
CA LEU A 486 18.78 -4.96 11.96
C LEU A 486 17.37 -5.57 12.05
N ARG A 487 16.39 -4.80 11.58
CA ARG A 487 14.98 -5.18 11.50
C ARG A 487 14.53 -5.23 10.04
N LEU A 488 13.82 -6.30 9.69
CA LEU A 488 13.20 -6.46 8.38
C LEU A 488 11.67 -6.29 8.51
N VAL A 489 11.12 -5.41 7.69
CA VAL A 489 9.68 -5.19 7.50
C VAL A 489 9.34 -5.58 6.06
N THR A 490 8.30 -6.39 5.87
CA THR A 490 7.96 -6.92 4.54
C THR A 490 6.57 -6.48 4.11
N ASN A 491 6.49 -5.83 2.95
CA ASN A 491 5.25 -5.47 2.29
C ASN A 491 4.78 -6.59 1.35
N TYR A 492 3.49 -6.55 1.01
CA TYR A 492 2.88 -7.57 0.15
C TYR A 492 3.24 -7.38 -1.33
N GLU A 493 3.39 -6.13 -1.75
CA GLU A 493 3.74 -5.72 -3.11
C GLU A 493 4.55 -4.42 -3.03
N ASN A 494 4.99 -3.92 -4.19
CA ASN A 494 5.73 -2.68 -4.24
C ASN A 494 4.82 -1.47 -3.99
N TYR A 495 5.00 -0.84 -2.83
CA TYR A 495 4.30 0.37 -2.42
C TYR A 495 5.04 1.67 -2.79
N GLY A 496 6.16 1.57 -3.51
CA GLY A 496 6.98 2.72 -3.89
C GLY A 496 7.86 3.24 -2.75
N PHE A 497 8.67 4.24 -3.08
CA PHE A 497 9.66 4.81 -2.16
C PHE A 497 9.00 5.51 -0.97
N ALA A 498 8.14 6.51 -1.22
CA ALA A 498 7.49 7.29 -0.17
C ALA A 498 6.76 6.44 0.88
N LEU A 499 5.86 5.55 0.45
CA LEU A 499 5.12 4.71 1.38
C LEU A 499 6.01 3.66 2.04
N GLY A 500 7.02 3.13 1.34
CA GLY A 500 8.04 2.26 1.94
C GLY A 500 8.78 2.95 3.09
N CYS A 501 9.25 4.18 2.87
CA CYS A 501 9.87 5.01 3.90
C CYS A 501 8.93 5.27 5.07
N ASN A 502 7.68 5.66 4.81
CA ASN A 502 6.69 5.94 5.86
C ASN A 502 6.39 4.71 6.71
N ILE A 503 6.24 3.54 6.08
CA ILE A 503 6.04 2.28 6.79
C ILE A 503 7.26 1.98 7.67
N GLY A 504 8.47 2.11 7.15
CA GLY A 504 9.70 1.93 7.92
C GLY A 504 9.78 2.86 9.12
N ALA A 505 9.53 4.15 8.91
CA ALA A 505 9.50 5.15 9.97
C ALA A 505 8.42 4.86 11.03
N SER A 506 7.27 4.31 10.64
CA SER A 506 6.19 3.96 11.58
C SER A 506 6.56 2.86 12.58
N HIS A 507 7.60 2.09 12.27
CA HIS A 507 8.16 1.05 13.14
C HIS A 507 9.24 1.55 14.10
N ALA A 508 9.72 2.78 13.92
CA ALA A 508 10.72 3.41 14.77
C ALA A 508 10.08 4.21 15.92
N THR A 509 10.80 4.31 17.03
CA THR A 509 10.50 5.25 18.13
C THR A 509 11.68 6.18 18.42
N SER A 510 12.64 6.23 17.50
CA SER A 510 13.90 6.98 17.65
C SER A 510 13.68 8.48 17.64
N ARG A 511 14.64 9.26 18.16
CA ARG A 511 14.59 10.73 18.11
C ARG A 511 14.80 11.27 16.69
N TYR A 512 15.68 10.62 15.93
CA TYR A 512 16.00 10.98 14.56
C TYR A 512 15.71 9.83 13.60
N LEU A 513 15.29 10.17 12.39
CA LEU A 513 15.17 9.27 11.27
C LEU A 513 16.25 9.63 10.24
N VAL A 514 16.84 8.61 9.64
CA VAL A 514 17.70 8.72 8.46
C VAL A 514 17.11 7.86 7.37
N PHE A 515 16.79 8.45 6.22
CA PHE A 515 16.37 7.69 5.05
C PHE A 515 17.57 7.49 4.14
N LEU A 516 17.80 6.25 3.72
CA LEU A 516 18.96 5.86 2.94
C LEU A 516 18.55 4.90 1.82
N ASN A 517 18.99 5.16 0.60
CA ASN A 517 18.76 4.25 -0.51
C ASN A 517 19.59 2.97 -0.39
N ASN A 518 19.08 1.86 -0.91
CA ASN A 518 19.73 0.54 -0.80
C ASN A 518 20.95 0.35 -1.72
N ASP A 519 21.17 1.25 -2.68
CA ASP A 519 22.31 1.28 -3.60
C ASP A 519 23.39 2.29 -3.15
N THR A 520 23.52 2.49 -1.84
CA THR A 520 24.49 3.40 -1.23
C THR A 520 25.52 2.69 -0.35
N GLU A 521 26.69 3.30 -0.19
CA GLU A 521 27.71 2.90 0.78
C GLU A 521 28.15 4.12 1.60
N VAL A 522 27.79 4.11 2.89
CA VAL A 522 28.05 5.24 3.79
C VAL A 522 29.52 5.27 4.22
N GLN A 523 30.11 6.45 4.36
CA GLN A 523 31.51 6.63 4.74
C GLN A 523 31.69 6.91 6.24
N ARG A 524 32.93 6.85 6.75
CA ARG A 524 33.20 7.06 8.18
C ARG A 524 32.72 8.44 8.64
N GLY A 525 32.08 8.49 9.81
CA GLY A 525 31.59 9.74 10.41
C GLY A 525 30.27 10.27 9.83
N TRP A 526 29.71 9.62 8.81
CA TRP A 526 28.52 10.11 8.10
C TRP A 526 27.32 10.40 9.00
N LEU A 527 27.05 9.52 9.98
CA LEU A 527 25.88 9.62 10.86
C LEU A 527 26.03 10.79 11.83
N ASP A 528 27.21 10.94 12.42
CA ASP A 528 27.52 12.02 13.36
C ASP A 528 27.32 13.39 12.72
N GLU A 529 27.73 13.51 11.46
CA GLU A 529 27.62 14.73 10.67
C GLU A 529 26.19 14.99 10.16
N LEU A 530 25.35 13.96 10.03
CA LEU A 530 23.92 14.13 9.75
C LEU A 530 23.11 14.56 10.97
N ILE A 531 23.43 14.02 12.15
CA ILE A 531 22.62 14.21 13.36
C ILE A 531 23.08 15.44 14.15
N GLY A 532 24.38 15.69 14.21
CA GLY A 532 24.94 16.80 15.00
C GLY A 532 24.33 18.18 14.70
N PRO A 533 24.06 18.56 13.43
CA PRO A 533 23.37 19.83 13.14
C PRO A 533 21.94 19.87 13.68
N LEU A 534 21.18 18.77 13.57
CA LEU A 534 19.82 18.68 14.12
C LEU A 534 19.84 18.81 15.64
N GLU A 535 20.80 18.20 16.34
CA GLU A 535 20.92 18.34 17.81
C GLU A 535 21.18 19.78 18.26
N ARG A 536 21.95 20.55 17.48
CA ARG A 536 22.45 21.87 17.89
C ARG A 536 21.51 23.02 17.53
N ASP A 537 20.67 22.84 16.51
CA ASP A 537 19.79 23.89 16.02
C ASP A 537 18.39 23.36 15.68
N GLU A 538 17.39 23.83 16.44
CA GLU A 538 15.99 23.46 16.26
C GLU A 538 15.39 24.02 14.96
N ARG A 539 16.02 25.05 14.37
CA ARG A 539 15.59 25.64 13.10
C ARG A 539 15.92 24.75 11.91
N ILE A 540 16.86 23.80 12.03
CA ILE A 540 17.21 22.89 10.93
C ILE A 540 16.20 21.75 10.88
N GLY A 541 15.40 21.66 9.84
CA GLY A 541 14.39 20.61 9.69
C GLY A 541 14.97 19.30 9.16
N CYS A 542 15.91 19.37 8.22
CA CYS A 542 16.59 18.18 7.71
C CYS A 542 18.03 18.46 7.26
N VAL A 543 18.84 17.40 7.21
CA VAL A 543 20.23 17.45 6.75
C VAL A 543 20.47 16.41 5.67
N GLY A 544 21.08 16.81 4.55
CA GLY A 544 21.48 15.92 3.46
C GLY A 544 22.98 15.71 3.40
N SER A 545 23.39 14.52 2.96
CA SER A 545 24.80 14.16 2.74
C SER A 545 25.33 14.68 1.39
N MET A 546 26.66 14.76 1.28
CA MET A 546 27.33 14.73 -0.02
C MET A 546 27.20 13.35 -0.64
N LEU A 547 26.66 13.32 -1.86
CA LEU A 547 26.60 12.12 -2.67
C LEU A 547 27.74 12.13 -3.67
N VAL A 548 28.50 11.04 -3.73
CA VAL A 548 29.57 10.84 -4.69
C VAL A 548 29.33 9.58 -5.51
N PHE A 549 29.75 9.60 -6.76
CA PHE A 549 29.81 8.41 -7.60
C PHE A 549 30.95 7.49 -7.14
N PRO A 550 30.95 6.20 -7.52
CA PRO A 550 32.04 5.27 -7.22
C PRO A 550 33.41 5.69 -7.79
N ASP A 551 33.44 6.58 -8.78
CA ASP A 551 34.67 7.14 -9.36
C ASP A 551 35.25 8.33 -8.56
N GLY A 552 34.61 8.70 -7.44
CA GLY A 552 35.03 9.78 -6.55
C GLY A 552 34.56 11.17 -6.96
N LYS A 553 33.83 11.32 -8.07
CA LYS A 553 33.22 12.60 -8.44
C LYS A 553 31.93 12.85 -7.66
N VAL A 554 31.63 14.12 -7.46
CA VAL A 554 30.36 14.56 -6.88
C VAL A 554 29.20 14.14 -7.78
N GLN A 555 28.21 13.51 -7.16
CA GLN A 555 26.89 13.32 -7.76
C GLN A 555 25.95 14.45 -7.36
N SER A 556 25.92 14.83 -6.07
CA SER A 556 25.04 15.89 -5.57
C SER A 556 25.56 16.50 -4.27
N CYS A 557 25.60 17.84 -4.24
CA CYS A 557 25.79 18.65 -3.04
C CYS A 557 24.48 19.29 -2.57
N GLY A 558 23.38 18.53 -2.64
CA GLY A 558 22.03 19.09 -2.68
C GLY A 558 21.62 19.52 -4.09
N MET A 559 20.51 20.24 -4.18
CA MET A 559 19.88 20.62 -5.45
C MET A 559 19.55 22.11 -5.47
N VAL A 560 19.72 22.73 -6.63
CA VAL A 560 19.51 24.17 -6.87
C VAL A 560 18.55 24.39 -8.03
N PHE A 561 17.87 25.53 -8.01
CA PHE A 561 16.91 25.95 -9.01
C PHE A 561 17.51 27.03 -9.90
N SER A 562 17.45 26.80 -11.20
CA SER A 562 17.78 27.82 -12.18
C SER A 562 16.65 28.82 -12.36
N LYS A 563 16.97 29.98 -12.92
CA LYS A 563 15.96 30.94 -13.40
C LYS A 563 15.15 30.45 -14.61
N LYS A 564 15.46 29.29 -15.19
CA LYS A 564 14.83 28.77 -16.41
C LYS A 564 13.64 27.85 -16.14
N SER A 565 13.55 27.23 -14.98
CA SER A 565 12.47 26.29 -14.68
C SER A 565 12.19 26.17 -13.19
N LYS A 566 11.14 25.40 -12.88
CA LYS A 566 10.68 25.13 -11.52
C LYS A 566 11.11 23.75 -11.04
N ILE A 567 12.03 23.10 -11.76
CA ILE A 567 12.59 21.79 -11.44
C ILE A 567 14.09 21.95 -11.22
N PRO A 568 14.63 21.47 -10.10
CA PRO A 568 16.01 21.70 -9.74
C PRO A 568 16.95 20.72 -10.46
N TYR A 569 18.24 20.96 -10.34
CA TYR A 569 19.32 20.08 -10.75
C TYR A 569 20.36 19.91 -9.64
N HIS A 570 21.21 18.89 -9.75
CA HIS A 570 22.22 18.58 -8.73
C HIS A 570 23.37 19.59 -8.75
N LEU A 571 23.64 20.21 -7.60
CA LEU A 571 24.71 21.18 -7.43
C LEU A 571 26.10 20.49 -7.48
N TYR A 572 27.04 21.09 -8.22
CA TYR A 572 28.42 20.62 -8.46
C TYR A 572 28.55 19.20 -9.02
N GLN A 573 27.53 18.69 -9.71
CA GLN A 573 27.61 17.37 -10.32
C GLN A 573 28.83 17.27 -11.27
N GLY A 574 29.65 16.24 -11.08
CA GLY A 574 30.86 16.00 -11.86
C GLY A 574 32.14 16.65 -11.33
N PHE A 575 32.06 17.50 -10.30
CA PHE A 575 33.24 18.11 -9.66
C PHE A 575 34.02 17.06 -8.83
N PRO A 576 35.31 17.30 -8.55
CA PRO A 576 36.05 16.53 -7.55
C PRO A 576 35.43 16.67 -6.15
N ALA A 577 35.32 15.58 -5.41
CA ALA A 577 34.72 15.59 -4.07
C ALA A 577 35.54 16.35 -3.02
N ASP A 578 36.83 16.62 -3.30
CA ASP A 578 37.74 17.40 -2.46
C ASP A 578 37.83 18.88 -2.88
N ASP A 579 37.03 19.33 -3.86
CA ASP A 579 36.99 20.74 -4.26
C ASP A 579 36.49 21.62 -3.11
N GLU A 580 37.08 22.80 -2.95
CA GLU A 580 36.74 23.76 -1.89
C GLU A 580 35.27 24.21 -1.96
N ALA A 581 34.72 24.40 -3.17
CA ALA A 581 33.33 24.82 -3.36
C ALA A 581 32.33 23.75 -2.91
N VAL A 582 32.71 22.48 -3.06
CA VAL A 582 31.92 21.31 -2.66
C VAL A 582 31.92 21.15 -1.13
N ASN A 583 33.07 21.39 -0.48
CA ASN A 583 33.26 21.13 0.95
C ASN A 583 32.77 22.26 1.89
N LYS A 584 31.72 22.98 1.50
CA LYS A 584 31.07 24.03 2.31
C LYS A 584 29.65 23.61 2.72
N PRO A 585 29.28 23.68 4.02
CA PRO A 585 27.90 23.48 4.45
C PRO A 585 27.00 24.60 3.93
N ARG A 586 25.79 24.27 3.46
CA ARG A 586 24.88 25.24 2.83
C ARG A 586 23.44 25.04 3.24
N PHE A 587 22.73 26.14 3.49
CA PHE A 587 21.28 26.11 3.53
C PHE A 587 20.75 26.16 2.10
N LEU A 588 20.00 25.13 1.72
CA LEU A 588 19.44 24.97 0.39
C LEU A 588 17.92 24.89 0.47
N GLN A 589 17.28 24.82 -0.68
CA GLN A 589 15.86 24.55 -0.74
C GLN A 589 15.54 23.06 -0.70
N VAL A 590 16.45 22.24 -1.23
CA VAL A 590 16.26 20.78 -1.38
C VAL A 590 17.60 20.05 -1.23
N VAL A 591 17.55 18.92 -0.53
CA VAL A 591 18.59 17.89 -0.53
C VAL A 591 17.98 16.56 -0.98
N SER A 592 18.82 15.62 -1.44
CA SER A 592 18.33 14.34 -1.94
C SER A 592 17.97 13.38 -0.80
N ALA A 593 16.87 12.65 -0.96
CA ALA A 593 16.50 11.56 -0.04
C ALA A 593 17.29 10.26 -0.27
N ALA A 594 18.32 10.26 -1.15
CA ALA A 594 19.26 9.15 -1.20
C ALA A 594 20.01 8.97 0.12
N CYS A 595 20.25 10.07 0.85
CA CYS A 595 20.66 10.08 2.25
C CYS A 595 20.24 11.40 2.92
N ILE A 596 19.22 11.35 3.78
CA ILE A 596 18.67 12.53 4.48
C ILE A 596 18.30 12.19 5.93
N SER A 597 18.60 13.09 6.87
CA SER A 597 18.19 13.00 8.27
C SER A 597 17.10 14.01 8.62
N ILE A 598 16.20 13.64 9.54
CA ILE A 598 15.10 14.48 10.03
C ILE A 598 14.76 14.10 11.48
N ARG A 599 14.23 15.04 12.27
CA ARG A 599 13.62 14.72 13.57
C ARG A 599 12.36 13.87 13.37
N SER A 600 12.19 12.83 14.18
CA SER A 600 10.99 11.99 14.11
C SER A 600 9.71 12.79 14.34
N THR A 601 9.74 13.78 15.24
CA THR A 601 8.61 14.69 15.52
C THR A 601 8.22 15.48 14.28
N ASP A 602 9.19 16.06 13.59
CA ASP A 602 8.98 16.88 12.39
C ASP A 602 8.44 16.02 11.25
N PHE A 603 8.96 14.80 11.11
CA PHE A 603 8.51 13.85 10.08
C PHE A 603 7.07 13.40 10.29
N VAL A 604 6.66 13.10 11.53
CA VAL A 604 5.28 12.68 11.80
C VAL A 604 4.29 13.83 11.74
N GLU A 605 4.71 15.05 12.09
CA GLU A 605 3.87 16.25 12.07
C GLU A 605 3.39 16.56 10.65
N ILE A 606 4.28 16.43 9.65
CA ILE A 606 3.92 16.60 8.24
C ILE A 606 3.33 15.33 7.61
N GLY A 607 3.17 14.23 8.35
CA GLY A 607 2.60 12.97 7.83
C GLY A 607 3.54 12.17 6.92
N GLY A 608 4.86 12.31 7.11
CA GLY A 608 5.91 11.61 6.39
C GLY A 608 6.07 12.04 4.92
N PHE A 609 6.72 11.22 4.09
CA PHE A 609 6.79 11.43 2.63
C PHE A 609 5.39 11.40 2.01
N ASN A 610 5.14 12.21 0.99
CA ASN A 610 3.83 12.23 0.35
C ASN A 610 3.73 11.11 -0.71
N PRO A 611 2.90 10.07 -0.48
CA PRO A 611 2.84 8.87 -1.32
C PRO A 611 2.16 9.11 -2.68
N ILE A 612 1.67 10.33 -2.94
CA ILE A 612 1.14 10.71 -4.25
C ILE A 612 2.23 10.79 -5.33
N TYR A 613 3.48 10.98 -4.93
CA TYR A 613 4.66 10.99 -5.80
C TYR A 613 5.17 9.55 -6.01
N LEU A 614 5.47 9.20 -7.26
CA LEU A 614 5.79 7.83 -7.67
C LEU A 614 7.25 7.71 -8.14
N ASN A 615 8.15 7.32 -7.26
CA ASN A 615 9.58 7.09 -7.54
C ASN A 615 10.25 8.27 -8.27
N GLY A 616 10.12 9.46 -7.68
CA GLY A 616 10.72 10.74 -8.07
C GLY A 616 10.00 11.96 -7.44
N CYS A 617 10.75 13.02 -7.11
CA CYS A 617 10.27 14.26 -6.49
C CYS A 617 9.72 14.13 -5.06
N GLU A 618 9.77 12.95 -4.43
CA GLU A 618 9.38 12.79 -3.02
C GLU A 618 10.26 13.63 -2.08
N ASP A 619 11.56 13.74 -2.39
CA ASP A 619 12.55 14.51 -1.66
C ASP A 619 12.36 16.02 -1.81
N LEU A 620 12.09 16.48 -3.04
CA LEU A 620 11.70 17.86 -3.33
C LEU A 620 10.48 18.24 -2.48
N GLU A 621 9.43 17.44 -2.53
CA GLU A 621 8.18 17.75 -1.83
C GLU A 621 8.33 17.67 -0.30
N LEU A 622 9.11 16.72 0.22
CA LEU A 622 9.43 16.66 1.65
C LEU A 622 10.15 17.93 2.10
N CYS A 623 11.20 18.35 1.40
CA CYS A 623 11.97 19.56 1.74
C CYS A 623 11.10 20.82 1.70
N PHE A 624 10.19 20.92 0.73
CA PHE A 624 9.27 22.07 0.64
C PHE A 624 8.24 22.09 1.76
N ARG A 625 7.72 20.95 2.21
CA ARG A 625 6.87 20.90 3.41
C ARG A 625 7.63 21.28 4.68
N ILE A 626 8.85 20.80 4.85
CA ILE A 626 9.71 21.21 5.97
C ILE A 626 9.91 22.73 5.99
N ARG A 627 10.21 23.34 4.85
CA ARG A 627 10.44 24.79 4.76
C ARG A 627 9.18 25.62 4.94
N HIS A 628 8.06 25.20 4.36
CA HIS A 628 6.89 26.07 4.24
C HIS A 628 5.72 25.69 5.14
N GLU A 629 5.70 24.50 5.71
CA GLU A 629 4.70 24.07 6.69
C GLU A 629 5.29 24.09 8.11
N LEU A 630 6.58 23.76 8.28
CA LEU A 630 7.25 23.81 9.59
C LEU A 630 8.14 25.03 9.81
N ASP A 631 8.34 25.88 8.81
CA ASP A 631 9.24 27.05 8.85
C ASP A 631 10.70 26.69 9.26
N LYS A 632 11.21 25.58 8.69
CA LYS A 632 12.53 25.03 9.03
C LYS A 632 13.50 25.02 7.85
N LEU A 633 14.79 25.12 8.17
CA LEU A 633 15.90 25.17 7.23
C LEU A 633 16.30 23.77 6.73
N VAL A 634 16.75 23.69 5.49
CA VAL A 634 17.28 22.45 4.89
C VAL A 634 18.79 22.62 4.73
N LEU A 635 19.57 21.77 5.39
CA LEU A 635 21.03 21.86 5.40
C LEU A 635 21.67 20.78 4.53
N TYR A 636 22.56 21.17 3.64
CA TYR A 636 23.57 20.29 3.07
C TYR A 636 24.81 20.27 3.97
N ASN A 637 25.26 19.08 4.40
CA ASN A 637 26.50 18.93 5.17
C ASN A 637 27.53 18.07 4.40
N PRO A 638 28.60 18.66 3.85
CA PRO A 638 29.61 17.93 3.06
C PRO A 638 30.43 16.93 3.88
N ARG A 639 30.45 17.06 5.21
CA ARG A 639 31.20 16.13 6.08
C ARG A 639 30.52 14.78 6.22
N SER A 640 29.24 14.68 5.86
CA SER A 640 28.56 13.40 5.69
C SER A 640 28.67 12.96 4.24
N THR A 641 29.50 11.95 3.96
CA THR A 641 29.73 11.46 2.59
C THR A 641 29.13 10.08 2.40
N VAL A 642 28.44 9.89 1.28
CA VAL A 642 27.81 8.64 0.86
C VAL A 642 28.13 8.36 -0.61
N ILE A 643 28.65 7.16 -0.90
CA ILE A 643 28.82 6.68 -2.27
C ILE A 643 27.47 6.16 -2.77
N HIS A 644 27.02 6.57 -3.95
CA HIS A 644 25.73 6.15 -4.51
C HIS A 644 25.93 5.55 -5.91
N HIS A 645 25.50 4.29 -6.08
CA HIS A 645 25.70 3.48 -7.29
C HIS A 645 24.60 3.69 -8.36
N GLU A 646 24.11 4.92 -8.48
CA GLU A 646 22.90 5.33 -9.20
C GLU A 646 22.68 4.65 -10.57
N GLY A 647 21.40 4.38 -10.88
CA GLY A 647 20.96 3.89 -12.20
C GLY A 647 20.58 2.40 -12.23
N ARG A 648 20.40 1.78 -11.06
CA ARG A 648 20.16 0.32 -10.94
C ARG A 648 18.73 -0.06 -10.52
N THR A 649 17.90 0.90 -10.11
CA THR A 649 16.53 0.64 -9.63
C THR A 649 15.49 0.65 -10.75
N GLU A 650 14.73 -0.45 -10.84
CA GLU A 650 13.73 -0.68 -11.89
C GLU A 650 12.60 0.38 -11.86
N GLY A 651 12.29 0.95 -13.02
CA GLY A 651 11.12 1.81 -13.21
C GLY A 651 11.25 3.26 -12.77
N ARG A 652 12.45 3.70 -12.37
CA ARG A 652 12.79 5.11 -12.14
C ARG A 652 12.53 5.92 -13.42
N GLY A 653 11.88 7.08 -13.29
CA GLY A 653 11.54 7.97 -14.41
C GLY A 653 10.22 7.70 -15.13
N ARG A 654 9.54 6.56 -14.90
CA ARG A 654 8.24 6.26 -15.56
C ARG A 654 7.15 7.30 -15.27
N ALA A 655 7.15 7.88 -14.08
CA ALA A 655 6.18 8.88 -13.64
C ALA A 655 6.76 10.30 -13.58
N ILE A 656 7.91 10.55 -14.25
CA ILE A 656 8.64 11.82 -14.13
C ILE A 656 7.77 13.03 -14.48
N MET A 657 6.98 12.96 -15.56
CA MET A 657 6.09 14.05 -15.96
C MET A 657 5.01 14.30 -14.92
N TYR A 658 4.32 13.25 -14.50
CA TYR A 658 3.28 13.33 -13.49
C TYR A 658 3.82 13.94 -12.17
N ASN A 659 4.97 13.48 -11.68
CA ASN A 659 5.56 13.97 -10.44
C ASN A 659 5.98 15.45 -10.56
N ARG A 660 6.60 15.82 -11.68
CA ARG A 660 7.07 17.20 -11.90
C ARG A 660 5.92 18.17 -12.11
N GLU A 661 4.90 17.81 -12.90
CA GLU A 661 3.69 18.62 -13.05
C GLU A 661 3.00 18.83 -11.70
N LEU A 662 2.89 17.77 -10.89
CA LEU A 662 2.31 17.85 -9.56
C LEU A 662 3.16 18.73 -8.62
N PHE A 663 4.48 18.63 -8.67
CA PHE A 663 5.38 19.50 -7.91
C PHE A 663 5.21 20.98 -8.30
N VAL A 664 5.28 21.28 -9.60
CA VAL A 664 5.11 22.66 -10.11
C VAL A 664 3.74 23.21 -9.74
N GLN A 665 2.67 22.42 -9.88
CA GLN A 665 1.32 22.83 -9.50
C GLN A 665 1.21 23.17 -8.00
N ARG A 666 1.89 22.42 -7.12
CA ARG A 666 1.79 22.61 -5.67
C ARG A 666 2.74 23.66 -5.12
N TRP A 667 3.93 23.76 -5.70
CA TRP A 667 5.07 24.46 -5.09
C TRP A 667 5.76 25.46 -6.01
N GLY A 668 5.40 25.52 -7.29
CA GLY A 668 6.09 26.36 -8.30
C GLY A 668 6.14 27.85 -7.95
N GLU A 669 5.13 28.37 -7.25
CA GLU A 669 5.11 29.75 -6.76
C GLU A 669 6.06 30.00 -5.59
N LYS A 670 6.40 28.95 -4.82
CA LYS A 670 7.32 29.03 -3.68
C LYS A 670 8.78 28.79 -4.07
N VAL A 671 9.02 28.24 -5.26
CA VAL A 671 10.37 28.00 -5.80
C VAL A 671 11.05 29.32 -6.13
N GLN A 672 12.23 29.55 -5.53
CA GLN A 672 13.12 30.66 -5.85
C GLN A 672 14.35 30.16 -6.62
N PRO A 673 14.87 30.86 -7.64
CA PRO A 673 16.18 30.54 -8.19
C PRO A 673 17.29 30.86 -7.17
N ASP A 674 18.25 29.96 -7.01
CA ASP A 674 19.34 30.07 -6.02
C ASP A 674 20.72 29.70 -6.55
N ASP A 675 20.82 29.17 -7.77
CA ASP A 675 22.07 28.65 -8.33
C ASP A 675 23.12 29.72 -8.65
N GLU A 676 22.75 30.80 -9.34
CA GLU A 676 23.69 31.86 -9.75
C GLU A 676 24.39 32.51 -8.55
N GLY A 677 23.65 32.75 -7.46
CA GLY A 677 24.21 33.30 -6.23
C GLY A 677 25.23 32.36 -5.58
N ILE A 678 24.90 31.07 -5.49
CA ILE A 678 25.80 30.05 -4.95
C ILE A 678 27.07 29.94 -5.80
N TYR A 679 26.96 29.84 -7.12
CA TYR A 679 28.14 29.77 -7.98
C TYR A 679 29.03 31.01 -7.87
N CYS A 680 28.42 32.19 -7.81
CA CYS A 680 29.10 33.46 -7.63
C CYS A 680 29.92 33.51 -6.33
N GLU A 681 29.34 33.10 -5.20
CA GLU A 681 30.02 33.03 -3.90
C GLU A 681 31.24 32.10 -3.91
N ASP A 682 31.25 31.11 -4.81
CA ASP A 682 32.35 30.17 -4.98
C ASP A 682 33.33 30.53 -6.10
N GLY A 683 33.21 31.73 -6.68
CA GLY A 683 34.11 32.20 -7.74
C GLY A 683 33.83 31.58 -9.10
N PHE A 684 32.57 31.22 -9.37
CA PHE A 684 32.11 30.73 -10.66
C PHE A 684 31.05 31.67 -11.26
N SER A 685 30.96 31.68 -12.58
CA SER A 685 29.88 32.33 -13.30
C SER A 685 29.15 31.32 -14.17
N VAL A 686 27.82 31.42 -14.22
CA VAL A 686 26.97 30.58 -15.07
C VAL A 686 27.01 31.14 -16.49
N VAL A 687 27.55 30.34 -17.42
CA VAL A 687 27.77 30.75 -18.81
C VAL A 687 26.56 30.40 -19.68
N GLU A 688 25.99 29.21 -19.46
CA GLU A 688 24.81 28.75 -20.18
C GLU A 688 23.97 27.79 -19.34
N TYR A 689 22.71 27.67 -19.71
CA TYR A 689 21.81 26.63 -19.19
C TYR A 689 21.52 25.63 -20.29
N ALA A 690 21.89 24.37 -20.05
CA ALA A 690 21.68 23.27 -20.96
C ALA A 690 20.61 22.31 -20.42
N LYS A 691 19.82 21.74 -21.33
CA LYS A 691 18.84 20.72 -21.02
C LYS A 691 19.20 19.44 -21.79
N PRO A 692 19.37 18.29 -21.14
CA PRO A 692 19.50 17.00 -21.82
C PRO A 692 18.36 16.75 -22.82
N GLY A 693 18.67 16.08 -23.94
CA GLY A 693 17.66 15.81 -24.99
C GLY A 693 16.45 14.99 -24.52
N SER A 694 16.62 14.19 -23.45
CA SER A 694 15.59 13.36 -22.83
C SER A 694 14.67 14.11 -21.86
N GLU A 695 15.03 15.32 -21.44
CA GLU A 695 14.21 16.11 -20.52
C GLU A 695 12.94 16.63 -21.23
N PRO A 696 11.84 16.86 -20.52
CA PRO A 696 10.64 17.49 -21.09
C PRO A 696 10.86 18.96 -21.46
N HIS A 697 9.80 19.67 -21.86
CA HIS A 697 9.85 21.09 -22.21
C HIS A 697 9.11 21.94 -21.17
N GLY A 698 9.48 23.22 -21.07
CA GLY A 698 8.80 24.19 -20.20
C GLY A 698 9.24 24.10 -18.73
N GLU A 699 8.33 24.48 -17.82
CA GLU A 699 8.62 24.60 -16.39
C GLU A 699 8.93 23.25 -15.70
N THR A 700 8.58 22.14 -16.33
CA THR A 700 8.80 20.77 -15.84
C THR A 700 10.14 20.17 -16.28
N ALA A 701 11.01 20.94 -16.95
CA ALA A 701 12.35 20.52 -17.34
C ALA A 701 13.41 20.94 -16.32
N ALA A 702 14.43 20.11 -16.09
CA ALA A 702 15.64 20.54 -15.38
C ALA A 702 16.61 21.19 -16.38
N TYR A 703 17.05 22.42 -16.08
CA TYR A 703 18.07 23.13 -16.85
C TYR A 703 19.35 23.23 -16.00
N TYR A 704 20.41 22.61 -16.49
CA TYR A 704 21.70 22.47 -15.80
C TYR A 704 22.59 23.64 -16.20
N ALA A 705 23.19 24.30 -15.22
CA ALA A 705 24.18 25.33 -15.49
C ALA A 705 25.50 24.71 -15.97
N ARG A 706 26.08 25.32 -17.01
CA ARG A 706 27.52 25.22 -17.29
C ARG A 706 28.20 26.41 -16.64
N VAL A 707 29.20 26.14 -15.81
CA VAL A 707 29.90 27.17 -15.03
C VAL A 707 31.38 27.23 -15.37
N GLU A 708 31.95 28.42 -15.30
CA GLU A 708 33.38 28.68 -15.50
C GLU A 708 33.92 29.47 -14.30
N ARG A 709 35.19 29.24 -13.93
CA ARG A 709 35.83 30.02 -12.86
C ARG A 709 35.98 31.47 -13.31
N ASN A 710 35.51 32.39 -12.47
CA ASN A 710 35.63 33.82 -12.69
C ASN A 710 36.46 34.44 -11.56
N PHE A 711 37.57 35.09 -11.92
CA PHE A 711 38.48 35.73 -10.96
C PHE A 711 38.16 37.22 -10.75
N GLU A 712 37.18 37.77 -11.48
CA GLU A 712 36.66 39.12 -11.27
C GLU A 712 35.50 39.09 -10.27
N ALA A 713 35.46 40.04 -9.33
CA ALA A 713 34.44 40.09 -8.30
C ALA A 713 33.03 40.19 -8.93
N CYS A 714 32.27 39.09 -8.87
CA CYS A 714 30.87 39.12 -9.26
C CYS A 714 30.10 39.99 -8.25
N GLU A 715 29.42 41.03 -8.75
CA GLU A 715 28.45 41.77 -7.96
C GLU A 715 27.30 40.82 -7.59
N VAL A 716 27.23 40.44 -6.31
CA VAL A 716 26.19 39.53 -5.79
C VAL A 716 24.83 40.22 -5.93
N PRO A 717 23.87 39.69 -6.73
CA PRO A 717 22.52 40.22 -6.73
C PRO A 717 21.85 39.85 -5.40
N TYR A 718 21.43 40.88 -4.65
CA TYR A 718 20.68 40.76 -3.41
C TYR A 718 19.38 39.95 -3.62
N VAL A 719 19.22 38.84 -2.88
CA VAL A 719 17.97 38.05 -2.82
C VAL A 719 17.17 38.49 -1.58
N PRO A 720 15.99 39.12 -1.72
CA PRO A 720 15.16 39.47 -0.58
C PRO A 720 14.53 38.21 0.01
N GLY A 721 14.70 37.97 1.32
CA GLY A 721 14.00 36.89 2.04
C GLY A 721 14.80 36.14 3.11
N ILE A 722 16.10 36.42 3.26
CA ILE A 722 16.87 35.98 4.43
C ILE A 722 17.35 37.25 5.14
N GLU A 723 16.55 37.78 6.07
CA GLU A 723 17.01 38.87 6.91
C GLU A 723 18.21 38.38 7.74
N LYS A 724 19.37 38.99 7.52
CA LYS A 724 20.37 39.12 8.59
C LYS A 724 19.71 39.96 9.68
N HIS A 725 19.21 39.33 10.73
CA HIS A 725 18.89 40.05 11.95
C HIS A 725 20.20 40.46 12.62
N ASP A 726 20.60 41.70 12.37
CA ASP A 726 21.46 42.43 13.28
C ASP A 726 20.72 42.59 14.62
N GLY A 727 21.15 41.79 15.59
CA GLY A 727 20.79 41.91 17.00
C GLY A 727 22.05 41.62 17.80
N GLN A 728 22.67 42.69 18.30
CA GLN A 728 23.88 42.67 19.11
C GLN A 728 23.76 41.80 20.38
N GLU A 729 24.93 41.34 20.82
CA GLU A 729 25.25 40.65 22.09
C GLU A 729 25.07 39.12 22.13
N GLY A 730 26.14 38.44 21.73
CA GLY A 730 26.33 37.00 21.91
C GLY A 730 27.50 36.38 21.14
N ASP A 731 28.41 37.19 20.59
CA ASP A 731 29.54 36.71 19.79
C ASP A 731 30.76 36.37 20.66
N GLN A 732 30.66 35.26 21.40
CA GLN A 732 31.82 34.55 21.97
C GLN A 732 31.48 33.05 22.04
N GLY A 733 31.73 32.30 20.97
CA GLY A 733 31.56 30.84 21.05
C GLY A 733 32.02 29.99 19.86
N ILE A 734 32.15 30.55 18.65
CA ILE A 734 32.43 29.72 17.45
C ILE A 734 33.78 30.04 16.79
N THR A 735 34.49 31.08 17.24
CA THR A 735 35.76 31.54 16.65
C THR A 735 37.01 31.07 17.40
N ALA A 736 37.02 29.83 17.92
CA ALA A 736 38.17 29.28 18.64
C ALA A 736 38.47 27.82 18.24
N MET A 737 38.62 27.53 16.95
CA MET A 737 39.22 26.27 16.50
C MET A 737 39.98 26.38 15.17
N GLN A 738 40.50 27.56 14.85
CA GLN A 738 41.29 27.79 13.64
C GLN A 738 42.74 28.19 13.88
N ASN A 739 43.24 28.23 15.11
CA ASN A 739 44.67 28.45 15.35
C ASN A 739 45.14 27.72 16.60
N ARG A 740 45.68 26.50 16.41
CA ARG A 740 46.89 25.99 17.06
C ARG A 740 47.23 24.57 16.55
N THR A 741 48.25 24.55 15.69
CA THR A 741 49.13 23.42 15.26
C THR A 741 48.51 22.21 14.58
#